data_AF-A0A7Y2XW21-F1
#
_entry.id   AF-A0A7Y2XW21-F1
#
_cell.length_a   1.000
_cell.length_b   1.000
_cell.length_c   1.000
_cell.angle_alpha   90.00
_cell.angle_beta   90.00
_cell.angle_gamma   90.00
#
_symmetry.space_group_name_H-M   'P 1'
#
loop_
_entity.id
_entity.type
_entity.pdbx_description
1 polymer ?
#
loop_
_entity_poly.entity_id
_entity_poly.type
_entity_poly.pdbx_seq_one_letter_code
_entity_poly.pdbx_strand_id
1 'polypeptide(L)'
;MLHIHLPTHHSLRAFIALLVGALLLAPALTMSQEMTLEEVIGELSSYEDRSSGTPGSARAASFIQDYLSGLGLAPQTYYFPIPVREVRHSSITVGGKTVPLQPLMNNAVTPQATDGLLSGPLYWVDRGNLKDFDRKQIKDAILLMDFNSGGNWLTAASLGARAVIFVDHQITRANIFYQEKEELSPIQFPCFWMTDTQATELFGSYREAPNGLVSDTVSLSAQIVWKNVLEKNIYCLIEGRDPTLSKQLVIIEAFYDSTAYVAGRSPGADESISIATMLKLAEHFSRQPPSRSFLFVATSGHAQSLHGMRDLIWSMKERTKLMRDQRRDLKKQISRGEETLELLSELSFPLSEDAERDAILAEAINNDLRFGIDNISKQLMNLRMGQSSTAIKEQINLLADRRFAMRRLGWAISYHDLPSEEQQILEDLLPQVDQTLRADIEDSQTQITALESALDFRQLTRDFNEIGAIISLHLSSHGIGVGGFNRGWLYLLRPRINRTGMFSVIGDVFENATTASYGTARYVDSLRPNRLRTWDSYFLDRPFLGGEVSSLAGFIGVTLATIGDGRTSWGTPWDTAERIDKVYIEDQLALLTDMLEGVSVAKGLHSGIFPRMGYSSVTGTSNLLLHGELFANYPTTDTVLLSYQGIAKLYGWVNRDGTFLYKGISDKKNVFDKLIIEGYRFDQKTGQVIWAIDKKETTKTNYRVKIVRNAMKTRLIMFPSRQTTIFDLLEPRSLDHMTKLYLFDGRRDATPQRYWYSRIDTRESIISSIYLAPGSYLKLTLSDNVLTPKLILSNGSMEKPLGTGYPVDEYPQIINTMFHSAKDFWSLLTPRIINLESHGIYDDRINALKARGLTALAESSRHLEELNYTAFREAASESLALAARVYTQIEKTQKDVLFGVLFYIALFVPFAFCMERFLFGYANIYKRITAFSLILVALILVIYNVHPAFEMAYSPMVVILAFFIIGLSFMVTLIIFFRFEEEMILLQRHASHMSAAEISRWKAFVAAFFLGVSNLRRRKIRTILTSSTLIILTFTIMSFTTVKSNVQENRLFFKDDAPYQGLLLQRLNWRSLPTQATEILENSMQGISVPAPRIWLDAPDPTRTIQVPLRNQSQRTYLEGLVGLSPNEATVTGIDRLLSAGRWFTEDDHNAIIISDSTASELGITTG
;
A
#
# COMPACT_ATOMS: atom_id res chain seq x y z
N MET A 1 -71.28 -7.63 76.06
CA MET A 1 -70.60 -7.25 77.31
C MET A 1 -69.10 -7.19 77.05
N LEU A 2 -68.50 -6.04 77.36
CA LEU A 2 -67.10 -5.80 77.81
C LEU A 2 -65.94 -6.26 76.92
N HIS A 3 -65.22 -5.30 76.31
CA HIS A 3 -63.99 -4.61 76.79
C HIS A 3 -62.70 -5.41 76.54
N ILE A 4 -61.91 -5.05 75.52
CA ILE A 4 -60.78 -4.08 75.53
C ILE A 4 -59.65 -4.48 76.51
N HIS A 5 -58.50 -4.91 75.97
CA HIS A 5 -57.18 -4.41 76.38
C HIS A 5 -56.07 -4.68 75.34
N LEU A 6 -55.09 -3.76 75.33
CA LEU A 6 -54.09 -3.47 74.29
C LEU A 6 -53.03 -4.57 74.05
N PRO A 7 -52.39 -4.59 72.85
CA PRO A 7 -51.34 -5.54 72.52
C PRO A 7 -49.93 -5.06 72.92
N THR A 8 -49.14 -6.03 73.35
CA THR A 8 -47.76 -5.98 73.79
C THR A 8 -46.76 -5.85 72.63
N HIS A 9 -45.91 -4.82 72.69
CA HIS A 9 -44.48 -4.67 72.33
C HIS A 9 -43.73 -5.52 71.26
N HIS A 10 -44.36 -6.40 70.47
CA HIS A 10 -43.65 -7.20 69.47
C HIS A 10 -43.80 -6.73 68.01
N SER A 11 -44.76 -5.84 67.71
CA SER A 11 -44.96 -5.32 66.34
C SER A 11 -44.02 -4.16 65.97
N LEU A 12 -43.45 -3.44 66.95
CA LEU A 12 -42.57 -2.30 66.67
C LEU A 12 -41.17 -2.75 66.21
N ARG A 13 -40.66 -3.90 66.69
CA ARG A 13 -39.36 -4.43 66.27
C ARG A 13 -39.40 -5.07 64.88
N ALA A 14 -40.51 -5.70 64.50
CA ALA A 14 -40.69 -6.24 63.16
C ALA A 14 -40.88 -5.12 62.12
N PHE A 15 -41.59 -4.03 62.46
CA PHE A 15 -41.77 -2.89 61.57
C PHE A 15 -40.47 -2.06 61.42
N ILE A 16 -39.67 -1.92 62.48
CA ILE A 16 -38.35 -1.26 62.40
C ILE A 16 -37.34 -2.15 61.65
N ALA A 17 -37.38 -3.48 61.78
CA ALA A 17 -36.53 -4.37 60.99
C ALA A 17 -36.92 -4.39 59.50
N LEU A 18 -38.21 -4.25 59.16
CA LEU A 18 -38.66 -4.10 57.77
C LEU A 18 -38.33 -2.71 57.19
N LEU A 19 -38.36 -1.66 58.00
CA LEU A 19 -37.93 -0.32 57.57
C LEU A 19 -36.41 -0.23 57.40
N VAL A 20 -35.62 -0.89 58.26
CA VAL A 20 -34.15 -0.95 58.13
C VAL A 20 -33.72 -1.87 56.98
N GLY A 21 -34.48 -2.94 56.71
CA GLY A 21 -34.29 -3.78 55.51
C GLY A 21 -34.70 -3.07 54.21
N ALA A 22 -35.73 -2.23 54.23
CA ALA A 22 -36.15 -1.42 53.07
C ALA A 22 -35.24 -0.20 52.82
N LEU A 23 -34.57 0.32 53.86
CA LEU A 23 -33.54 1.36 53.72
C LEU A 23 -32.16 0.82 53.29
N LEU A 24 -31.92 -0.50 53.41
CA LEU A 24 -30.71 -1.18 52.93
C LEU A 24 -30.86 -1.81 51.53
N LEU A 25 -32.06 -1.69 50.92
CA LEU A 25 -32.37 -2.09 49.54
C LEU A 25 -32.78 -0.91 48.64
N ALA A 26 -32.54 0.32 49.10
CA ALA A 26 -32.51 1.45 48.19
C ALA A 26 -31.29 1.24 47.27
N PRO A 27 -31.43 1.22 45.93
CA PRO A 27 -30.26 1.41 45.09
C PRO A 27 -29.65 2.72 45.58
N ALA A 28 -28.37 2.71 45.87
CA ALA A 28 -27.64 3.95 45.98
C ALA A 28 -27.85 4.66 44.64
N LEU A 29 -28.85 5.55 44.59
CA LEU A 29 -28.86 6.71 43.72
C LEU A 29 -27.68 7.54 44.21
N THR A 30 -26.47 7.08 43.87
CA THR A 30 -25.38 7.98 43.57
C THR A 30 -25.92 8.85 42.46
N MET A 31 -26.45 10.02 42.82
CA MET A 31 -26.50 11.15 41.90
C MET A 31 -25.12 11.18 41.27
N SER A 32 -25.01 10.78 39.99
CA SER A 32 -23.75 10.89 39.28
C SER A 32 -23.40 12.36 39.35
N GLN A 33 -22.25 12.66 39.95
CA GLN A 33 -21.68 13.99 39.90
C GLN A 33 -21.66 14.40 38.43
N GLU A 34 -22.39 15.45 38.05
CA GLU A 34 -22.50 15.86 36.65
C GLU A 34 -21.11 16.25 36.15
N MET A 35 -20.48 15.38 35.37
CA MET A 35 -19.17 15.67 34.80
C MET A 35 -19.32 16.79 33.76
N THR A 36 -18.46 17.79 33.87
CA THR A 36 -18.25 18.81 32.85
C THR A 36 -17.66 18.19 31.58
N LEU A 37 -17.76 18.88 30.44
CA LEU A 37 -17.16 18.41 29.18
C LEU A 37 -15.65 18.17 29.34
N GLU A 38 -14.97 19.05 30.08
CA GLU A 38 -13.54 18.92 30.38
C GLU A 38 -13.22 17.66 31.19
N GLU A 39 -14.01 17.36 32.24
CA GLU A 39 -13.78 16.16 33.06
C GLU A 39 -13.97 14.87 32.25
N VAL A 40 -14.93 14.85 31.32
CA VAL A 40 -15.12 13.71 30.41
C VAL A 40 -13.90 13.51 29.50
N ILE A 41 -13.35 14.60 28.95
CA ILE A 41 -12.14 14.54 28.11
C ILE A 41 -10.92 14.14 28.94
N GLY A 42 -10.78 14.68 30.15
CA GLY A 42 -9.72 14.33 31.10
C GLY A 42 -9.73 12.84 31.45
N GLU A 43 -10.91 12.30 31.74
CA GLU A 43 -11.07 10.87 32.04
C GLU A 43 -10.69 10.00 30.84
N LEU A 44 -11.22 10.29 29.64
CA LEU A 44 -10.91 9.54 28.43
C LEU A 44 -9.41 9.57 28.12
N SER A 45 -8.78 10.75 28.18
CA SER A 45 -7.35 10.91 27.88
C SER A 45 -6.40 10.32 28.93
N SER A 46 -6.89 10.02 30.14
CA SER A 46 -6.12 9.36 31.20
C SER A 46 -5.77 7.89 30.90
N TYR A 47 -6.42 7.28 29.91
CA TYR A 47 -6.26 5.86 29.59
C TYR A 47 -4.99 5.49 28.80
N GLU A 48 -4.07 6.46 28.63
CA GLU A 48 -2.78 6.39 27.93
C GLU A 48 -2.85 6.09 26.43
N ASP A 49 -3.49 4.99 26.00
CA ASP A 49 -3.66 4.61 24.59
C ASP A 49 -5.04 3.99 24.38
N ARG A 50 -5.87 4.70 23.61
CA ARG A 50 -7.28 4.39 23.35
C ARG A 50 -7.51 3.80 21.96
N SER A 51 -6.43 3.49 21.22
CA SER A 51 -6.52 2.89 19.89
C SER A 51 -7.20 1.53 19.93
N SER A 52 -7.88 1.15 18.84
CA SER A 52 -8.66 -0.09 18.80
C SER A 52 -7.84 -1.32 19.19
N GLY A 53 -8.44 -2.19 20.00
CA GLY A 53 -7.84 -3.40 20.51
C GLY A 53 -6.95 -3.23 21.75
N THR A 54 -6.74 -2.01 22.25
CA THR A 54 -5.99 -1.78 23.49
C THR A 54 -6.88 -1.88 24.74
N PRO A 55 -6.29 -2.11 25.93
CA PRO A 55 -7.00 -1.99 27.19
C PRO A 55 -7.64 -0.61 27.41
N GLY A 56 -7.03 0.47 26.90
CA GLY A 56 -7.59 1.82 27.01
C GLY A 56 -8.85 2.01 26.17
N SER A 57 -8.93 1.40 24.98
CA SER A 57 -10.17 1.38 24.17
C SER A 57 -11.29 0.63 24.91
N ALA A 58 -10.98 -0.52 25.50
CA ALA A 58 -11.94 -1.28 26.30
C ALA A 58 -12.46 -0.47 27.52
N ARG A 59 -11.56 0.25 28.21
CA ARG A 59 -11.92 1.16 29.32
C ARG A 59 -12.79 2.32 28.87
N ALA A 60 -12.45 2.99 27.77
CA ALA A 60 -13.27 4.06 27.19
C ALA A 60 -14.68 3.58 26.86
N ALA A 61 -14.78 2.38 26.29
CA ALA A 61 -16.05 1.79 25.94
C ALA A 61 -16.88 1.40 27.18
N SER A 62 -16.25 0.92 28.26
CA SER A 62 -16.96 0.71 29.53
C SER A 62 -17.41 2.02 30.17
N PHE A 63 -16.55 3.04 30.19
CA PHE A 63 -16.89 4.38 30.68
C PHE A 63 -18.10 4.98 29.94
N ILE A 64 -18.15 4.87 28.61
CA ILE A 64 -19.29 5.34 27.80
C ILE A 64 -20.59 4.60 28.19
N GLN A 65 -20.53 3.28 28.41
CA GLN A 65 -21.69 2.50 28.85
C GLN A 65 -22.15 2.97 30.23
N ASP A 66 -21.23 3.09 31.19
CA ASP A 66 -21.53 3.51 32.56
C ASP A 66 -22.09 4.93 32.59
N TYR A 67 -21.54 5.85 31.77
CA TYR A 67 -22.04 7.21 31.61
C TYR A 67 -23.49 7.22 31.13
N LEU A 68 -23.79 6.51 30.04
CA LEU A 68 -25.15 6.45 29.48
C LEU A 68 -26.13 5.75 30.43
N SER A 69 -25.72 4.68 31.11
CA SER A 69 -26.53 4.01 32.13
C SER A 69 -26.78 4.91 33.35
N GLY A 70 -25.81 5.73 33.76
CA GLY A 70 -25.96 6.72 34.83
C GLY A 70 -27.03 7.78 34.53
N LEU A 71 -27.28 8.06 33.24
CA LEU A 71 -28.38 8.93 32.78
C LEU A 71 -29.76 8.26 32.79
N GLY A 72 -29.86 7.00 33.25
CA GLY A 72 -31.10 6.21 33.22
C GLY A 72 -31.42 5.63 31.84
N LEU A 73 -30.46 5.61 30.93
CA LEU A 73 -30.62 5.04 29.59
C LEU A 73 -30.19 3.56 29.55
N ALA A 74 -30.56 2.84 28.48
CA ALA A 74 -30.25 1.43 28.28
C ALA A 74 -29.25 1.23 27.12
N PRO A 75 -27.94 1.47 27.33
CA PRO A 75 -26.94 1.27 26.28
C PRO A 75 -26.83 -0.22 25.90
N GLN A 76 -26.65 -0.47 24.61
CA GLN A 76 -26.45 -1.78 24.02
C GLN A 76 -25.10 -1.83 23.29
N THR A 77 -24.62 -3.05 23.05
CA THR A 77 -23.30 -3.29 22.45
C THR A 77 -23.44 -3.92 21.06
N TYR A 78 -22.74 -3.36 20.08
CA TYR A 78 -22.58 -3.91 18.73
C TYR A 78 -21.14 -4.41 18.58
N TYR A 79 -20.93 -5.70 18.32
CA TYR A 79 -19.61 -6.29 18.20
C TYR A 79 -19.15 -6.40 16.74
N PHE A 80 -17.87 -6.19 16.50
CA PHE A 80 -17.26 -6.40 15.18
C PHE A 80 -15.79 -6.81 15.29
N PRO A 81 -15.31 -7.71 14.41
CA PRO A 81 -13.90 -8.08 14.38
C PRO A 81 -13.07 -6.99 13.71
N ILE A 82 -11.89 -6.69 14.27
CA ILE A 82 -10.93 -5.75 13.71
C ILE A 82 -9.49 -6.28 13.85
N PRO A 83 -8.69 -6.30 12.76
CA PRO A 83 -7.28 -6.67 12.85
C PRO A 83 -6.47 -5.53 13.48
N VAL A 84 -5.69 -5.84 14.51
CA VAL A 84 -4.83 -4.88 15.23
C VAL A 84 -3.44 -5.46 15.45
N ARG A 85 -2.47 -4.60 15.77
CA ARG A 85 -1.12 -4.99 16.15
C ARG A 85 -0.98 -4.94 17.66
N GLU A 86 -0.72 -6.09 18.26
CA GLU A 86 -0.50 -6.25 19.70
C GLU A 86 1.00 -6.23 20.00
N VAL A 87 1.43 -5.33 20.89
CA VAL A 87 2.80 -5.32 21.43
C VAL A 87 2.84 -6.25 22.65
N ARG A 88 3.48 -7.41 22.54
CA ARG A 88 3.63 -8.37 23.64
C ARG A 88 4.81 -8.05 24.54
N HIS A 89 5.92 -7.62 23.94
CA HIS A 89 7.14 -7.24 24.64
C HIS A 89 7.91 -6.21 23.80
N SER A 90 8.58 -5.25 24.44
CA SER A 90 9.52 -4.35 23.80
C SER A 90 10.46 -3.74 24.85
N SER A 91 11.76 -4.01 24.75
CA SER A 91 12.75 -3.53 25.71
C SER A 91 14.13 -3.33 25.08
N ILE A 92 14.94 -2.51 25.77
CA ILE A 92 16.36 -2.32 25.48
C ILE A 92 17.16 -2.56 26.76
N THR A 93 18.32 -3.21 26.60
CA THR A 93 19.27 -3.49 27.67
C THR A 93 20.61 -2.82 27.36
N VAL A 94 21.07 -1.99 28.30
CA VAL A 94 22.31 -1.21 28.22
C VAL A 94 23.04 -1.34 29.55
N GLY A 95 24.31 -1.75 29.54
CA GLY A 95 25.10 -1.89 30.78
C GLY A 95 24.47 -2.80 31.85
N GLY A 96 23.69 -3.81 31.44
CA GLY A 96 22.96 -4.72 32.34
C GLY A 96 21.62 -4.19 32.87
N LYS A 97 21.24 -2.94 32.55
CA LYS A 97 19.93 -2.36 32.90
C LYS A 97 18.97 -2.53 31.73
N THR A 98 17.83 -3.18 31.97
CA THR A 98 16.74 -3.33 30.98
C THR A 98 15.66 -2.29 31.25
N VAL A 99 15.23 -1.56 30.22
CA VAL A 99 14.14 -0.59 30.28
C VAL A 99 13.11 -0.84 29.18
N PRO A 100 11.82 -0.54 29.40
CA PRO A 100 10.81 -0.57 28.35
C PRO A 100 11.15 0.38 27.21
N LEU A 101 10.93 -0.04 25.97
CA LEU A 101 11.16 0.76 24.78
C LEU A 101 9.87 0.84 23.97
N GLN A 102 9.44 2.04 23.57
CA GLN A 102 8.15 2.23 22.89
C GLN A 102 8.30 2.04 21.38
N PRO A 103 7.59 1.08 20.74
CA PRO A 103 7.62 0.93 19.29
C PRO A 103 6.89 2.06 18.57
N LEU A 104 7.47 2.57 17.49
CA LEU A 104 6.87 3.56 16.61
C LEU A 104 6.18 2.86 15.44
N MET A 105 4.85 2.93 15.29
CA MET A 105 4.04 2.24 14.27
C MET A 105 4.24 2.75 12.82
N ASN A 106 5.45 2.64 12.26
CA ASN A 106 5.84 3.20 10.97
C ASN A 106 5.60 2.30 9.74
N ASN A 107 5.34 1.01 9.91
CA ASN A 107 5.06 0.12 8.76
C ASN A 107 3.56 0.02 8.48
N ALA A 108 3.15 0.03 7.22
CA ALA A 108 1.74 -0.17 6.86
C ALA A 108 1.21 -1.58 7.16
N VAL A 109 2.06 -2.61 7.18
CA VAL A 109 1.59 -3.99 7.49
C VAL A 109 2.60 -4.84 8.24
N THR A 110 3.92 -4.67 8.03
CA THR A 110 4.90 -5.50 8.75
C THR A 110 4.82 -5.21 10.25
N PRO A 111 4.70 -6.24 11.11
CA PRO A 111 4.86 -6.07 12.53
C PRO A 111 6.33 -5.77 12.83
N GLN A 112 6.60 -4.73 13.62
CA GLN A 112 7.95 -4.30 13.94
C GLN A 112 8.61 -5.15 15.04
N ALA A 113 8.46 -6.46 14.93
CA ALA A 113 9.14 -7.40 15.80
C ALA A 113 10.63 -7.44 15.47
N THR A 114 11.43 -7.82 16.46
CA THR A 114 12.82 -8.18 16.28
C THR A 114 12.91 -9.68 16.01
N ASP A 115 13.78 -10.08 15.10
CA ASP A 115 14.08 -11.50 14.87
C ASP A 115 14.96 -12.02 16.03
N GLY A 116 14.33 -12.25 17.18
CA GLY A 116 15.02 -12.53 18.44
C GLY A 116 15.69 -11.29 19.03
N LEU A 117 16.81 -11.49 19.72
CA LEU A 117 17.60 -10.42 20.34
C LEU A 117 18.50 -9.76 19.29
N LEU A 118 18.33 -8.46 19.07
CA LEU A 118 19.26 -7.66 18.26
C LEU A 118 20.34 -7.11 19.17
N SER A 119 21.60 -7.33 18.83
CA SER A 119 22.75 -6.79 19.55
C SER A 119 23.72 -6.14 18.57
N GLY A 120 24.26 -4.98 18.95
CA GLY A 120 25.21 -4.24 18.14
C GLY A 120 25.65 -2.93 18.81
N PRO A 121 26.61 -2.21 18.22
CA PRO A 121 27.01 -0.89 18.70
C PRO A 121 25.87 0.11 18.54
N LEU A 122 25.81 1.07 19.45
CA LEU A 122 24.83 2.16 19.43
C LEU A 122 25.49 3.46 18.98
N TYR A 123 25.03 4.02 17.87
CA TYR A 123 25.52 5.31 17.36
C TYR A 123 24.46 6.40 17.40
N TRP A 124 24.83 7.60 17.85
CA TRP A 124 24.11 8.83 17.58
C TRP A 124 24.45 9.33 16.16
N VAL A 125 23.41 9.58 15.36
CA VAL A 125 23.53 9.98 13.95
C VAL A 125 22.78 11.27 13.61
N ASP A 126 22.50 12.11 14.60
CA ASP A 126 21.80 13.39 14.38
C ASP A 126 20.49 13.17 13.57
N ARG A 127 20.22 13.99 12.55
CA ARG A 127 19.09 13.83 11.62
C ARG A 127 19.25 12.70 10.60
N GLY A 128 20.36 11.95 10.61
CA GLY A 128 20.57 10.79 9.74
C GLY A 128 20.80 11.13 8.26
N ASN A 129 21.35 12.30 7.94
CA ASN A 129 21.79 12.59 6.58
C ASN A 129 23.03 11.74 6.25
N LEU A 130 23.36 11.56 4.97
CA LEU A 130 24.53 10.74 4.57
C LEU A 130 25.84 11.09 5.30
N LYS A 131 26.12 12.39 5.46
CA LYS A 131 27.30 12.90 6.19
C LYS A 131 27.34 12.47 7.65
N ASP A 132 26.17 12.26 8.28
CA ASP A 132 26.06 11.92 9.69
C ASP A 132 26.41 10.43 9.93
N PHE A 133 26.49 9.62 8.86
CA PHE A 133 26.94 8.24 8.91
C PHE A 133 28.44 8.09 8.63
N ASP A 134 29.09 9.11 8.04
CA ASP A 134 30.49 9.00 7.62
C ASP A 134 31.40 8.64 8.81
N ARG A 135 32.33 7.71 8.55
CA ARG A 135 33.31 7.16 9.52
C ARG A 135 32.69 6.37 10.68
N LYS A 136 31.43 5.95 10.57
CA LYS A 136 30.74 5.07 11.52
C LYS A 136 30.47 3.71 10.90
N GLN A 137 30.56 2.64 11.69
CA GLN A 137 30.20 1.30 11.21
C GLN A 137 28.69 1.10 11.32
N ILE A 138 27.94 1.47 10.28
CA ILE A 138 26.47 1.43 10.31
C ILE A 138 25.91 0.01 10.14
N LYS A 139 26.58 -0.80 9.33
CA LYS A 139 26.17 -2.19 9.12
C LYS A 139 26.16 -2.94 10.46
N ASP A 140 25.03 -3.57 10.76
CA ASP A 140 24.74 -4.31 11.98
C ASP A 140 24.60 -3.46 13.27
N ALA A 141 24.60 -2.12 13.16
CA ALA A 141 24.45 -1.21 14.29
C ALA A 141 22.98 -0.90 14.64
N ILE A 142 22.77 -0.41 15.86
CA ILE A 142 21.52 0.21 16.32
C ILE A 142 21.77 1.73 16.39
N LEU A 143 20.80 2.54 15.97
CA LEU A 143 21.01 3.98 15.84
C LEU A 143 20.08 4.77 16.76
N LEU A 144 20.63 5.79 17.43
CA LEU A 144 19.88 6.91 17.98
C LEU A 144 19.82 8.02 16.93
N MET A 145 18.62 8.49 16.62
CA MET A 145 18.38 9.49 15.57
C MET A 145 17.43 10.57 16.09
N ASP A 146 17.63 11.82 15.67
CA ASP A 146 16.70 12.91 15.96
C ASP A 146 15.30 12.56 15.41
N PHE A 147 14.26 12.81 16.19
CA PHE A 147 12.89 12.57 15.74
C PHE A 147 12.50 13.39 14.49
N ASN A 148 13.10 14.56 14.26
CA ASN A 148 12.85 15.42 13.10
C ASN A 148 13.69 15.05 11.86
N SER A 149 14.14 13.81 11.77
CA SER A 149 14.96 13.25 10.69
C SER A 149 14.20 12.88 9.40
N GLY A 150 12.90 13.17 9.30
CA GLY A 150 12.15 12.80 8.11
C GLY A 150 12.08 11.28 7.88
N GLY A 151 12.28 10.89 6.62
CA GLY A 151 12.37 9.49 6.18
C GLY A 151 13.79 8.90 6.20
N ASN A 152 14.77 9.56 6.83
CA ASN A 152 16.19 9.18 6.75
C ASN A 152 16.53 7.83 7.39
N TRP A 153 15.62 7.26 8.20
CA TRP A 153 15.74 5.90 8.69
C TRP A 153 15.80 4.85 7.55
N LEU A 154 15.22 5.15 6.38
CA LEU A 154 15.35 4.32 5.18
C LEU A 154 16.80 4.29 4.65
N THR A 155 17.52 5.41 4.77
CA THR A 155 18.95 5.49 4.44
C THR A 155 19.76 4.65 5.41
N ALA A 156 19.46 4.70 6.71
CA ALA A 156 20.07 3.82 7.69
C ALA A 156 19.81 2.32 7.40
N ALA A 157 18.56 1.98 7.06
CA ALA A 157 18.21 0.62 6.64
C ALA A 157 18.96 0.19 5.37
N SER A 158 19.11 1.07 4.39
CA SER A 158 19.84 0.78 3.14
C SER A 158 21.34 0.58 3.34
N LEU A 159 21.91 1.10 4.44
CA LEU A 159 23.31 0.89 4.85
C LEU A 159 23.51 -0.36 5.74
N GLY A 160 22.42 -1.01 6.15
CA GLY A 160 22.45 -2.25 6.95
C GLY A 160 22.35 -2.05 8.45
N ALA A 161 21.84 -0.92 8.94
CA ALA A 161 21.45 -0.80 10.35
C ALA A 161 20.39 -1.86 10.71
N ARG A 162 20.27 -2.20 12.00
CA ARG A 162 19.33 -3.22 12.49
C ARG A 162 18.05 -2.63 13.08
N ALA A 163 18.12 -1.41 13.62
CA ALA A 163 17.00 -0.69 14.21
C ALA A 163 17.34 0.80 14.37
N VAL A 164 16.30 1.63 14.48
CA VAL A 164 16.42 3.05 14.84
C VAL A 164 15.58 3.33 16.09
N ILE A 165 16.14 4.12 17.00
CA ILE A 165 15.46 4.69 18.15
C ILE A 165 15.45 6.21 17.96
N PHE A 166 14.27 6.75 17.71
CA PHE A 166 14.10 8.19 17.59
C PHE A 166 14.07 8.85 18.97
N VAL A 167 14.81 9.93 19.11
CA VAL A 167 14.84 10.75 20.32
C VAL A 167 14.05 12.03 20.06
N ASP A 168 12.92 12.18 20.75
CA ASP A 168 12.05 13.35 20.62
C ASP A 168 12.47 14.46 21.59
N HIS A 169 12.96 15.55 21.01
CA HIS A 169 13.36 16.78 21.70
C HIS A 169 12.22 17.77 21.88
N GLN A 170 11.01 17.43 21.42
CA GLN A 170 9.80 18.25 21.47
C GLN A 170 9.93 19.60 20.75
N ILE A 171 10.84 19.69 19.78
CA ILE A 171 10.99 20.87 18.90
C ILE A 171 9.68 21.12 18.15
N THR A 172 9.01 20.04 17.75
CA THR A 172 7.67 20.04 17.13
C THR A 172 6.84 18.94 17.76
N ARG A 173 5.52 19.09 17.66
CA ARG A 173 4.54 18.11 18.19
C ARG A 173 3.51 17.72 17.14
N ALA A 174 3.73 18.15 15.89
CA ALA A 174 2.82 17.88 14.80
C ALA A 174 2.93 16.41 14.34
N ASN A 175 1.78 15.79 14.10
CA ASN A 175 1.63 14.41 13.64
C ASN A 175 2.27 14.16 12.27
N ILE A 176 2.48 15.20 11.45
CA ILE A 176 3.17 15.08 10.15
C ILE A 176 4.57 14.45 10.30
N PHE A 177 5.28 14.74 11.40
CA PHE A 177 6.61 14.17 11.69
C PHE A 177 6.54 12.67 12.05
N TYR A 178 5.37 12.17 12.44
CA TYR A 178 5.13 10.74 12.60
C TYR A 178 4.71 10.10 11.27
N GLN A 179 3.84 10.78 10.51
CA GLN A 179 3.33 10.32 9.21
C GLN A 179 4.43 10.19 8.15
N GLU A 180 5.38 11.13 8.09
CA GLU A 180 6.50 11.08 7.13
C GLU A 180 7.43 9.87 7.32
N LYS A 181 7.39 9.24 8.50
CA LYS A 181 8.14 8.01 8.80
C LYS A 181 7.40 6.76 8.34
N GLU A 182 6.12 6.88 7.95
CA GLU A 182 5.33 5.75 7.49
C GLU A 182 5.86 5.20 6.16
N GLU A 183 6.04 3.89 6.08
CA GLU A 183 6.41 3.18 4.87
C GLU A 183 5.29 2.20 4.45
N LEU A 184 4.85 2.36 3.20
CA LEU A 184 3.79 1.57 2.60
C LEU A 184 4.27 0.18 2.14
N SER A 185 5.54 0.07 1.75
CA SER A 185 6.16 -1.20 1.39
C SER A 185 6.55 -1.97 2.67
N PRO A 186 6.14 -3.23 2.83
CA PRO A 186 6.46 -4.00 4.03
C PRO A 186 7.98 -4.13 4.24
N ILE A 187 8.56 -3.71 5.38
CA ILE A 187 9.99 -3.91 5.66
C ILE A 187 10.21 -4.41 7.09
N GLN A 188 11.09 -5.41 7.27
CA GLN A 188 11.50 -5.88 8.59
C GLN A 188 12.62 -4.97 9.13
N PHE A 189 12.24 -3.79 9.62
CA PHE A 189 13.15 -2.83 10.24
C PHE A 189 12.42 -2.14 11.40
N PRO A 190 12.66 -2.57 12.65
CA PRO A 190 11.95 -2.03 13.81
C PRO A 190 12.41 -0.61 14.15
N CYS A 191 11.42 0.28 14.36
CA CYS A 191 11.63 1.65 14.77
C CYS A 191 11.02 1.89 16.16
N PHE A 192 11.72 2.65 16.99
CA PHE A 192 11.33 2.95 18.35
C PHE A 192 11.36 4.44 18.62
N TRP A 193 10.72 4.86 19.71
CA TRP A 193 10.61 6.25 20.11
C TRP A 193 10.89 6.37 21.62
N MET A 194 11.56 7.45 22.02
CA MET A 194 11.74 7.85 23.42
C MET A 194 11.90 9.36 23.51
N THR A 195 11.65 9.92 24.69
CA THR A 195 11.92 11.35 24.94
C THR A 195 13.41 11.59 25.17
N ASP A 196 13.86 12.83 24.91
CA ASP A 196 15.23 13.27 25.22
C ASP A 196 15.62 13.03 26.69
N THR A 197 14.68 13.20 27.62
CA THR A 197 14.87 12.91 29.04
C THR A 197 15.17 11.43 29.29
N GLN A 198 14.40 10.53 28.68
CA GLN A 198 14.63 9.07 28.78
C GLN A 198 15.96 8.67 28.14
N ALA A 199 16.32 9.27 27.00
CA ALA A 199 17.60 9.03 26.34
C ALA A 199 18.77 9.47 27.22
N THR A 200 18.69 10.66 27.82
CA THR A 200 19.74 11.19 28.70
C THR A 200 19.88 10.35 29.99
N GLU A 201 18.77 9.89 30.56
CA GLU A 201 18.78 9.00 31.74
C GLU A 201 19.38 7.62 31.44
N LEU A 202 19.20 7.11 30.22
CA LEU A 202 19.67 5.79 29.83
C LEU A 202 21.11 5.79 29.30
N PHE A 203 21.49 6.83 28.55
CA PHE A 203 22.74 6.89 27.79
C PHE A 203 23.70 7.99 28.23
N GLY A 204 23.31 8.87 29.16
CA GLY A 204 24.11 10.04 29.55
C GLY A 204 24.19 11.10 28.44
N SER A 205 25.33 11.77 28.30
CA SER A 205 25.58 12.78 27.27
C SER A 205 25.80 12.18 25.86
N TYR A 206 24.80 11.43 25.36
CA TYR A 206 24.90 10.67 24.10
C TYR A 206 25.21 11.54 22.86
N ARG A 207 24.87 12.83 22.87
CA ARG A 207 25.18 13.79 21.78
C ARG A 207 26.66 14.16 21.71
N GLU A 208 27.37 14.08 22.83
CA GLU A 208 28.80 14.40 22.95
C GLU A 208 29.68 13.15 22.76
N ALA A 209 29.06 12.02 22.41
CA ALA A 209 29.75 10.75 22.22
C ALA A 209 30.86 10.87 21.14
N PRO A 210 32.08 10.39 21.43
CA PRO A 210 33.19 10.47 20.47
C PRO A 210 32.86 9.66 19.21
N ASN A 211 32.96 10.32 18.04
CA ASN A 211 32.54 9.75 16.75
C ASN A 211 31.06 9.27 16.75
N GLY A 212 30.22 9.81 17.64
CA GLY A 212 28.84 9.40 17.84
C GLY A 212 28.66 8.01 18.49
N LEU A 213 29.71 7.31 18.92
CA LEU A 213 29.58 5.99 19.53
C LEU A 213 29.12 6.11 20.99
N VAL A 214 27.83 5.84 21.22
CA VAL A 214 27.17 5.99 22.53
C VAL A 214 27.46 4.78 23.43
N SER A 215 27.47 3.58 22.84
CA SER A 215 27.78 2.34 23.57
C SER A 215 28.31 1.28 22.62
N ASP A 216 29.31 0.50 23.06
CA ASP A 216 29.90 -0.58 22.26
C ASP A 216 28.92 -1.71 21.97
N THR A 217 27.98 -1.95 22.88
CA THR A 217 26.97 -3.00 22.70
C THR A 217 25.71 -2.65 23.48
N VAL A 218 24.60 -2.60 22.76
CA VAL A 218 23.25 -2.62 23.34
C VAL A 218 22.50 -3.82 22.78
N SER A 219 21.53 -4.31 23.55
CA SER A 219 20.66 -5.38 23.09
C SER A 219 19.20 -4.96 23.17
N LEU A 220 18.43 -5.15 22.12
CA LEU A 220 17.01 -4.82 22.09
C LEU A 220 16.18 -6.00 21.56
N SER A 221 14.96 -6.10 22.07
CA SER A 221 14.01 -7.14 21.67
C SER A 221 12.60 -6.56 21.67
N ALA A 222 11.83 -6.85 20.61
CA ALA A 222 10.42 -6.52 20.52
C ALA A 222 9.64 -7.67 19.87
N GLN A 223 8.47 -7.98 20.40
CA GLN A 223 7.53 -8.93 19.83
C GLN A 223 6.20 -8.24 19.59
N ILE A 224 5.88 -8.06 18.31
CA ILE A 224 4.65 -7.44 17.85
C ILE A 224 3.96 -8.42 16.92
N VAL A 225 2.67 -8.67 17.11
CA VAL A 225 1.91 -9.63 16.31
C VAL A 225 0.61 -9.04 15.83
N TRP A 226 0.15 -9.47 14.66
CA TRP A 226 -1.22 -9.21 14.24
C TRP A 226 -2.17 -10.14 14.97
N LYS A 227 -3.29 -9.59 15.45
CA LYS A 227 -4.38 -10.33 16.07
C LYS A 227 -5.70 -9.75 15.59
N ASN A 228 -6.69 -10.61 15.36
CA ASN A 228 -8.06 -10.16 15.18
C ASN A 228 -8.71 -10.04 16.56
N VAL A 229 -9.20 -8.85 16.90
CA VAL A 229 -9.86 -8.60 18.18
C VAL A 229 -11.34 -8.31 17.96
N LEU A 230 -12.18 -8.71 18.90
CA LEU A 230 -13.59 -8.36 18.89
C LEU A 230 -13.76 -7.01 19.58
N GLU A 231 -13.96 -5.98 18.79
CA GLU A 231 -14.17 -4.61 19.26
C GLU A 231 -15.67 -4.30 19.37
N LYS A 232 -16.03 -3.24 20.09
CA LYS A 232 -17.42 -2.86 20.31
C LYS A 232 -17.74 -1.43 19.88
N ASN A 233 -18.90 -1.24 19.25
CA ASN A 233 -19.59 0.04 19.22
C ASN A 233 -20.67 0.02 20.31
N ILE A 234 -20.99 1.17 20.88
CA ILE A 234 -22.01 1.30 21.93
C ILE A 234 -23.12 2.17 21.38
N TYR A 235 -24.36 1.75 21.53
CA TYR A 235 -25.50 2.54 21.06
C TYR A 235 -26.61 2.62 22.08
N CYS A 236 -27.32 3.73 22.09
CA CYS A 236 -28.42 3.96 23.01
C CYS A 236 -29.53 4.79 22.36
N LEU A 237 -30.76 4.31 22.49
CA LEU A 237 -31.96 4.97 21.97
C LEU A 237 -32.54 5.93 23.01
N ILE A 238 -32.88 7.14 22.58
CA ILE A 238 -33.76 8.08 23.29
C ILE A 238 -35.02 8.23 22.43
N GLU A 239 -36.16 7.79 22.96
CA GLU A 239 -37.44 7.85 22.24
C GLU A 239 -37.94 9.28 22.09
N GLY A 240 -38.50 9.58 20.91
CA GLY A 240 -39.12 10.86 20.64
C GLY A 240 -40.46 11.02 21.36
N ARG A 241 -40.79 12.25 21.78
CA ARG A 241 -42.06 12.58 22.45
C ARG A 241 -43.23 12.84 21.50
N ASP A 242 -42.96 13.17 20.23
CA ASP A 242 -44.03 13.51 19.28
C ASP A 242 -44.65 12.24 18.66
N PRO A 243 -45.98 12.09 18.59
CA PRO A 243 -46.62 10.86 18.12
C PRO A 243 -46.26 10.45 16.69
N THR A 244 -45.91 11.40 15.82
CA THR A 244 -45.56 11.15 14.41
C THR A 244 -44.05 11.07 14.24
N LEU A 245 -43.33 12.07 14.75
CA LEU A 245 -41.89 12.20 14.58
C LEU A 245 -41.10 11.16 15.37
N SER A 246 -41.63 10.64 16.49
CA SER A 246 -41.01 9.53 17.24
C SER A 246 -40.80 8.26 16.42
N LYS A 247 -41.55 8.08 15.32
CA LYS A 247 -41.39 6.95 14.39
C LYS A 247 -40.31 7.18 13.33
N GLN A 248 -39.68 8.35 13.31
CA GLN A 248 -38.51 8.66 12.49
C GLN A 248 -37.24 8.59 13.36
N LEU A 249 -36.21 7.93 12.85
CA LEU A 249 -34.94 7.76 13.55
C LEU A 249 -33.87 8.74 13.01
N VAL A 250 -33.15 9.40 13.91
CA VAL A 250 -31.89 10.08 13.59
C VAL A 250 -30.77 9.38 14.34
N ILE A 251 -29.72 8.99 13.61
CA ILE A 251 -28.53 8.36 14.22
C ILE A 251 -27.48 9.44 14.43
N ILE A 252 -27.01 9.61 15.66
CA ILE A 252 -25.93 10.53 16.03
C ILE A 252 -24.72 9.69 16.39
N GLU A 253 -23.64 9.85 15.64
CA GLU A 253 -22.47 9.01 15.70
C GLU A 253 -21.24 9.83 16.09
N ALA A 254 -20.40 9.30 16.98
CA ALA A 254 -19.08 9.84 17.26
C ALA A 254 -18.11 8.70 17.56
N PHE A 255 -16.87 8.82 17.11
CA PHE A 255 -15.85 7.82 17.40
C PHE A 255 -15.22 8.08 18.77
N TYR A 256 -14.83 7.00 19.44
CA TYR A 256 -14.20 7.06 20.75
C TYR A 256 -12.78 6.48 20.78
N ASP A 257 -12.31 5.77 19.77
CA ASP A 257 -10.90 5.35 19.72
C ASP A 257 -9.96 6.52 19.37
N SER A 258 -8.67 6.37 19.66
CA SER A 258 -7.63 7.32 19.26
C SER A 258 -6.71 6.74 18.19
N THR A 259 -6.09 7.62 17.41
CA THR A 259 -5.01 7.26 16.49
C THR A 259 -3.74 6.99 17.31
N ALA A 260 -2.90 6.01 16.98
CA ALA A 260 -1.66 5.77 17.74
C ALA A 260 -0.44 5.61 16.83
N TYR A 261 0.43 6.63 16.80
CA TYR A 261 1.73 6.51 16.14
C TYR A 261 2.78 5.84 17.02
N VAL A 262 2.75 6.10 18.33
CA VAL A 262 3.62 5.44 19.32
C VAL A 262 2.76 4.47 20.12
N ALA A 263 3.07 3.17 20.04
CA ALA A 263 2.27 2.16 20.71
C ALA A 263 2.32 2.33 22.23
N GLY A 264 1.15 2.29 22.88
CA GLY A 264 1.02 2.50 24.32
C GLY A 264 1.08 3.96 24.74
N ARG A 265 1.12 4.93 23.81
CA ARG A 265 1.18 6.36 24.12
C ARG A 265 0.40 7.21 23.13
N SER A 266 -0.92 7.20 23.28
CA SER A 266 -1.88 8.04 22.54
C SER A 266 -3.01 8.53 23.46
N PRO A 267 -2.80 9.61 24.23
CA PRO A 267 -3.82 10.12 25.15
C PRO A 267 -5.07 10.56 24.39
N GLY A 268 -4.90 11.22 23.23
CA GLY A 268 -6.00 11.53 22.31
C GLY A 268 -7.04 12.49 22.90
N ALA A 269 -6.61 13.54 23.60
CA ALA A 269 -7.48 14.45 24.32
C ALA A 269 -8.35 15.30 23.37
N ASP A 270 -7.75 15.98 22.39
CA ASP A 270 -8.46 16.72 21.35
C ASP A 270 -9.27 15.77 20.45
N GLU A 271 -8.71 14.60 20.13
CA GLU A 271 -9.38 13.53 19.37
C GLU A 271 -10.63 12.97 20.09
N SER A 272 -10.70 13.07 21.42
CA SER A 272 -11.86 12.62 22.23
C SER A 272 -13.04 13.61 22.27
N ILE A 273 -12.87 14.84 21.77
CA ILE A 273 -13.91 15.88 21.84
C ILE A 273 -15.20 15.41 21.17
N SER A 274 -15.11 14.70 20.05
CA SER A 274 -16.28 14.19 19.33
C SER A 274 -17.17 13.32 20.22
N ILE A 275 -16.57 12.36 20.95
CA ILE A 275 -17.33 11.46 21.84
C ILE A 275 -17.78 12.18 23.12
N ALA A 276 -16.94 13.06 23.69
CA ALA A 276 -17.29 13.81 24.88
C ALA A 276 -18.51 14.73 24.61
N THR A 277 -18.50 15.44 23.48
CA THR A 277 -19.64 16.24 23.02
C THR A 277 -20.88 15.37 22.79
N MET A 278 -20.74 14.18 22.18
CA MET A 278 -21.87 13.26 21.99
C MET A 278 -22.50 12.84 23.33
N LEU A 279 -21.69 12.54 24.35
CA LEU A 279 -22.17 12.19 25.69
C LEU A 279 -22.93 13.33 26.37
N LYS A 280 -22.43 14.58 26.24
CA LYS A 280 -23.14 15.77 26.75
C LYS A 280 -24.45 16.03 25.99
N LEU A 281 -24.49 15.79 24.68
CA LEU A 281 -25.73 15.85 23.90
C LEU A 281 -26.73 14.76 24.34
N ALA A 282 -26.27 13.53 24.57
CA ALA A 282 -27.12 12.46 25.09
C ALA A 282 -27.69 12.80 26.48
N GLU A 283 -26.90 13.41 27.35
CA GLU A 283 -27.34 13.93 28.65
C GLU A 283 -28.39 15.05 28.52
N HIS A 284 -28.19 15.99 27.60
CA HIS A 284 -29.19 17.04 27.34
C HIS A 284 -30.53 16.44 26.91
N PHE A 285 -30.50 15.54 25.91
CA PHE A 285 -31.69 14.92 25.35
C PHE A 285 -32.32 13.84 26.22
N SER A 286 -31.61 13.27 27.21
CA SER A 286 -32.23 12.38 28.20
C SER A 286 -33.09 13.16 29.20
N ARG A 287 -32.66 14.38 29.56
CA ARG A 287 -33.42 15.29 30.42
C ARG A 287 -34.52 16.02 29.66
N GLN A 288 -34.28 16.33 28.39
CA GLN A 288 -35.22 16.99 27.50
C GLN A 288 -35.46 16.13 26.23
N PRO A 289 -36.35 15.13 26.31
CA PRO A 289 -36.57 14.20 25.20
C PRO A 289 -36.90 14.92 23.88
N PRO A 290 -36.23 14.55 22.77
CA PRO A 290 -36.44 15.13 21.46
C PRO A 290 -37.85 14.80 20.92
N SER A 291 -38.33 15.53 19.91
CA SER A 291 -39.59 15.20 19.22
C SER A 291 -39.43 13.97 18.31
N ARG A 292 -38.28 13.84 17.63
CA ARG A 292 -37.87 12.62 16.90
C ARG A 292 -37.06 11.69 17.78
N SER A 293 -37.07 10.38 17.48
CA SER A 293 -36.22 9.43 18.19
C SER A 293 -34.77 9.54 17.76
N PHE A 294 -33.86 9.64 18.73
CA PHE A 294 -32.42 9.77 18.52
C PHE A 294 -31.70 8.50 18.97
N LEU A 295 -30.85 7.95 18.11
CA LEU A 295 -29.98 6.83 18.42
C LEU A 295 -28.54 7.34 18.48
N PHE A 296 -27.99 7.44 19.69
CA PHE A 296 -26.59 7.79 19.91
C PHE A 296 -25.73 6.55 19.71
N VAL A 297 -24.61 6.67 18.99
CA VAL A 297 -23.73 5.58 18.61
C VAL A 297 -22.27 6.00 18.78
N ALA A 298 -21.61 5.45 19.80
CA ALA A 298 -20.16 5.56 19.97
C ALA A 298 -19.47 4.47 19.13
N THR A 299 -18.64 4.84 18.15
CA THR A 299 -17.93 3.88 17.29
C THR A 299 -16.44 3.75 17.62
N SER A 300 -15.88 2.59 17.31
CA SER A 300 -14.42 2.34 17.34
C SER A 300 -13.89 2.03 15.94
N GLY A 301 -12.57 2.05 15.78
CA GLY A 301 -11.87 1.80 14.52
C GLY A 301 -11.83 3.02 13.60
N HIS A 302 -11.95 4.23 14.13
CA HIS A 302 -11.80 5.49 13.41
C HIS A 302 -10.45 5.55 12.67
N ALA A 303 -9.36 5.30 13.41
CA ALA A 303 -7.99 5.34 12.89
C ALA A 303 -7.72 4.28 11.81
N GLN A 304 -8.57 3.26 11.69
CA GLN A 304 -8.50 2.18 10.70
C GLN A 304 -9.52 2.36 9.57
N SER A 305 -9.60 3.58 9.03
CA SER A 305 -10.52 3.96 7.95
C SER A 305 -11.99 3.75 8.31
N LEU A 306 -12.37 4.20 9.51
CA LEU A 306 -13.76 4.15 10.02
C LEU A 306 -14.33 2.72 10.04
N HIS A 307 -13.57 1.75 10.56
CA HIS A 307 -13.92 0.33 10.52
C HIS A 307 -15.28 0.05 11.19
N GLY A 308 -15.48 0.49 12.44
CA GLY A 308 -16.73 0.26 13.17
C GLY A 308 -17.93 0.93 12.51
N MET A 309 -17.77 2.16 12.01
CA MET A 309 -18.82 2.85 11.24
C MET A 309 -19.16 2.12 9.93
N ARG A 310 -18.15 1.61 9.21
CA ARG A 310 -18.37 0.79 8.01
C ARG A 310 -19.11 -0.50 8.37
N ASP A 311 -18.71 -1.19 9.43
CA ASP A 311 -19.38 -2.41 9.89
C ASP A 311 -20.85 -2.17 10.25
N LEU A 312 -21.11 -1.11 11.03
CA LEU A 312 -22.45 -0.71 11.45
C LEU A 312 -23.35 -0.39 10.25
N ILE A 313 -22.86 0.37 9.26
CA ILE A 313 -23.64 0.65 8.03
C ILE A 313 -23.87 -0.63 7.20
N TRP A 314 -22.92 -1.58 7.19
CA TRP A 314 -23.09 -2.87 6.53
C TRP A 314 -24.27 -3.65 7.15
N SER A 315 -24.39 -3.67 8.49
CA SER A 315 -25.47 -4.37 9.18
C SER A 315 -26.87 -3.92 8.73
N MET A 316 -27.04 -2.65 8.35
CA MET A 316 -28.31 -2.10 7.86
C MET A 316 -28.55 -2.39 6.37
N LYS A 317 -27.48 -2.44 5.56
CA LYS A 317 -27.56 -2.52 4.09
C LYS A 317 -27.46 -3.93 3.52
N GLU A 318 -26.84 -4.87 4.23
CA GLU A 318 -26.66 -6.23 3.72
C GLU A 318 -28.00 -6.95 3.55
N ARG A 319 -28.04 -8.04 2.77
CA ARG A 319 -29.26 -8.82 2.57
C ARG A 319 -29.54 -9.70 3.81
N THR A 320 -30.74 -9.57 4.38
CA THR A 320 -31.17 -10.37 5.55
C THR A 320 -31.02 -11.88 5.33
N LYS A 321 -31.29 -12.37 4.12
CA LYS A 321 -31.10 -13.79 3.78
C LYS A 321 -29.65 -14.23 3.98
N LEU A 322 -28.68 -13.44 3.50
CA LEU A 322 -27.26 -13.78 3.61
C LEU A 322 -26.79 -13.82 5.07
N MET A 323 -27.21 -12.86 5.88
CA MET A 323 -26.89 -12.85 7.32
C MET A 323 -27.50 -14.06 8.05
N ARG A 324 -28.74 -14.45 7.71
CA ARG A 324 -29.38 -15.64 8.30
C ARG A 324 -28.73 -16.95 7.88
N ASP A 325 -28.36 -17.06 6.60
CA ASP A 325 -27.63 -18.23 6.08
C ASP A 325 -26.27 -18.35 6.78
N GLN A 326 -25.51 -17.25 6.87
CA GLN A 326 -24.23 -17.22 7.60
C GLN A 326 -24.39 -17.61 9.08
N ARG A 327 -25.43 -17.10 9.76
CA ARG A 327 -25.71 -17.47 11.16
C ARG A 327 -25.98 -18.97 11.30
N ARG A 328 -26.77 -19.55 10.42
CA ARG A 328 -27.06 -21.00 10.42
C ARG A 328 -25.79 -21.80 10.21
N ASP A 329 -24.97 -21.40 9.23
CA ASP A 329 -23.76 -22.12 8.86
C ASP A 329 -22.72 -22.07 10.00
N LEU A 330 -22.54 -20.92 10.66
CA LEU A 330 -21.70 -20.78 11.86
C LEU A 330 -22.20 -21.64 13.04
N LYS A 331 -23.51 -21.64 13.34
CA LYS A 331 -24.05 -22.52 14.42
C LYS A 331 -23.80 -23.99 14.14
N LYS A 332 -23.92 -24.39 12.86
CA LYS A 332 -23.64 -25.77 12.45
C LYS A 332 -22.15 -26.11 12.61
N GLN A 333 -21.25 -25.19 12.27
CA GLN A 333 -19.80 -25.37 12.46
C GLN A 333 -19.43 -25.53 13.93
N ILE A 334 -19.98 -24.69 14.81
CA ILE A 334 -19.75 -24.77 16.27
C ILE A 334 -20.22 -26.11 16.83
N SER A 335 -21.50 -26.48 16.60
CA SER A 335 -22.07 -27.76 17.08
C SER A 335 -21.24 -28.95 16.65
N ARG A 336 -20.86 -28.99 15.36
CA ARG A 336 -20.06 -30.09 14.81
C ARG A 336 -18.66 -30.15 15.40
N GLY A 337 -18.04 -28.99 15.62
CA GLY A 337 -16.72 -28.90 16.26
C GLY A 337 -16.76 -29.41 17.71
N GLU A 338 -17.80 -29.03 18.47
CA GLU A 338 -18.00 -29.48 19.86
C GLU A 338 -18.24 -31.00 19.94
N GLU A 339 -19.12 -31.55 19.08
CA GLU A 339 -19.35 -33.00 18.95
C GLU A 339 -18.05 -33.75 18.62
N THR A 340 -17.22 -33.18 17.74
CA THR A 340 -15.92 -33.78 17.38
C THR A 340 -14.93 -33.75 18.54
N LEU A 341 -14.88 -32.65 19.31
CA LEU A 341 -14.02 -32.54 20.49
C LEU A 341 -14.40 -33.52 21.59
N GLU A 342 -15.70 -33.72 21.82
CA GLU A 342 -16.21 -34.72 22.76
C GLU A 342 -15.75 -36.12 22.34
N LEU A 343 -15.95 -36.46 21.06
CA LEU A 343 -15.49 -37.73 20.48
C LEU A 343 -13.98 -37.92 20.62
N LEU A 344 -13.16 -36.89 20.40
CA LEU A 344 -11.70 -36.96 20.58
C LEU A 344 -11.30 -37.24 22.03
N SER A 345 -12.04 -36.71 23.00
CA SER A 345 -11.76 -36.89 24.43
C SER A 345 -12.10 -38.29 24.95
N GLU A 346 -13.01 -39.00 24.27
CA GLU A 346 -13.45 -40.35 24.62
C GLU A 346 -12.62 -41.46 23.94
N LEU A 347 -11.70 -41.11 23.04
CA LEU A 347 -10.86 -42.08 22.35
C LEU A 347 -9.98 -42.84 23.34
N SER A 348 -10.04 -44.17 23.26
CA SER A 348 -9.12 -45.08 23.93
C SER A 348 -8.50 -46.03 22.93
N PHE A 349 -7.17 -46.16 22.97
CA PHE A 349 -6.42 -47.02 22.05
C PHE A 349 -6.18 -48.40 22.68
N PRO A 350 -6.28 -49.50 21.91
CA PRO A 350 -6.66 -49.57 20.50
C PRO A 350 -8.15 -49.28 20.27
N LEU A 351 -8.47 -48.63 19.15
CA LEU A 351 -9.83 -48.21 18.80
C LEU A 351 -10.72 -49.42 18.45
N SER A 352 -12.00 -49.38 18.82
CA SER A 352 -13.01 -50.37 18.39
C SER A 352 -13.49 -50.12 16.95
N GLU A 353 -14.08 -51.11 16.27
CA GLU A 353 -14.70 -50.91 14.95
C GLU A 353 -15.90 -49.95 15.05
N ASP A 354 -15.80 -48.79 14.39
CA ASP A 354 -16.87 -47.79 14.31
C ASP A 354 -16.68 -46.92 13.05
N ALA A 355 -17.54 -47.14 12.05
CA ALA A 355 -17.45 -46.43 10.77
C ALA A 355 -17.85 -44.95 10.86
N GLU A 356 -18.72 -44.58 11.80
CA GLU A 356 -19.19 -43.20 11.95
C GLU A 356 -18.10 -42.37 12.65
N ARG A 357 -17.54 -42.89 13.74
CA ARG A 357 -16.37 -42.30 14.40
C ARG A 357 -15.21 -42.14 13.41
N ASP A 358 -14.92 -43.19 12.64
CA ASP A 358 -13.80 -43.18 11.69
C ASP A 358 -13.99 -42.13 10.58
N ALA A 359 -15.23 -41.89 10.11
CA ALA A 359 -15.52 -40.83 9.15
C ALA A 359 -15.33 -39.42 9.75
N ILE A 360 -15.74 -39.21 11.00
CA ILE A 360 -15.55 -37.93 11.72
C ILE A 360 -14.05 -37.69 11.95
N LEU A 361 -13.30 -38.70 12.40
CA LEU A 361 -11.86 -38.63 12.58
C LEU A 361 -11.13 -38.30 11.28
N ALA A 362 -11.50 -38.97 10.18
CA ALA A 362 -10.90 -38.69 8.87
C ALA A 362 -11.06 -37.23 8.46
N GLU A 363 -12.22 -36.61 8.72
CA GLU A 363 -12.44 -35.20 8.43
C GLU A 363 -11.66 -34.28 9.37
N ALA A 364 -11.65 -34.58 10.66
CA ALA A 364 -10.97 -33.78 11.69
C ALA A 364 -9.46 -33.69 11.46
N ILE A 365 -8.81 -34.83 11.14
CA ILE A 365 -7.36 -34.86 10.98
C ILE A 365 -6.87 -34.35 9.61
N ASN A 366 -7.75 -34.25 8.60
CA ASN A 366 -7.37 -34.08 7.20
C ASN A 366 -6.48 -32.84 6.96
N ASN A 367 -6.84 -31.68 7.52
CA ASN A 367 -6.09 -30.44 7.31
C ASN A 367 -4.71 -30.48 7.98
N ASP A 368 -4.64 -30.91 9.25
CA ASP A 368 -3.39 -31.04 9.99
C ASP A 368 -2.47 -32.10 9.35
N LEU A 369 -3.04 -33.22 8.90
CA LEU A 369 -2.31 -34.27 8.20
C LEU A 369 -1.72 -33.77 6.88
N ARG A 370 -2.53 -33.11 6.04
CA ARG A 370 -2.06 -32.52 4.75
C ARG A 370 -0.98 -31.48 4.97
N PHE A 371 -1.13 -30.63 5.98
CA PHE A 371 -0.12 -29.64 6.34
C PHE A 371 1.17 -30.28 6.87
N GLY A 372 1.06 -31.33 7.69
CA GLY A 372 2.19 -32.13 8.16
C GLY A 372 2.97 -32.77 6.99
N ILE A 373 2.25 -33.37 6.03
CA ILE A 373 2.83 -33.92 4.79
C ILE A 373 3.56 -32.83 3.98
N ASP A 374 2.99 -31.63 3.87
CA ASP A 374 3.58 -30.50 3.18
C ASP A 374 4.87 -30.02 3.87
N ASN A 375 4.89 -29.93 5.20
CA ASN A 375 6.07 -29.56 5.98
C ASN A 375 7.22 -30.57 5.81
N ILE A 376 6.93 -31.88 5.88
CA ILE A 376 7.94 -32.91 5.61
C ILE A 376 8.41 -32.84 4.15
N SER A 377 7.50 -32.59 3.20
CA SER A 377 7.86 -32.44 1.78
C SER A 377 8.85 -31.29 1.57
N LYS A 378 8.67 -30.17 2.27
CA LYS A 378 9.59 -29.01 2.25
C LYS A 378 10.93 -29.35 2.88
N GLN A 379 10.94 -29.99 4.06
CA GLN A 379 12.17 -30.42 4.72
C GLN A 379 12.97 -31.37 3.82
N LEU A 380 12.32 -32.34 3.20
CA LEU A 380 12.93 -33.24 2.22
C LEU A 380 13.51 -32.50 1.02
N MET A 381 12.80 -31.50 0.49
CA MET A 381 13.29 -30.69 -0.63
C MET A 381 14.55 -29.92 -0.24
N ASN A 382 14.58 -29.29 0.93
CA ASN A 382 15.74 -28.57 1.44
C ASN A 382 16.94 -29.50 1.69
N LEU A 383 16.73 -30.64 2.36
CA LEU A 383 17.78 -31.62 2.61
C LEU A 383 18.37 -32.19 1.31
N ARG A 384 17.54 -32.39 0.27
CA ARG A 384 17.99 -32.86 -1.05
C ARG A 384 18.77 -31.82 -1.86
N MET A 385 18.60 -30.52 -1.55
CA MET A 385 19.36 -29.43 -2.18
C MET A 385 20.70 -29.15 -1.49
N GLY A 386 20.91 -29.62 -0.25
CA GLY A 386 22.15 -29.47 0.51
C GLY A 386 23.27 -30.44 0.09
N GLN A 387 24.47 -30.26 0.65
CA GLN A 387 25.61 -31.17 0.41
C GLN A 387 25.33 -32.57 0.97
N SER A 388 25.62 -33.61 0.20
CA SER A 388 25.27 -34.99 0.56
C SER A 388 26.26 -35.59 1.56
N SER A 389 25.82 -35.82 2.80
CA SER A 389 26.51 -36.64 3.80
C SER A 389 25.73 -37.94 4.07
N THR A 390 26.38 -38.95 4.65
CA THR A 390 25.73 -40.22 5.01
C THR A 390 24.58 -40.00 5.99
N ALA A 391 24.76 -39.10 6.96
CA ALA A 391 23.74 -38.71 7.94
C ALA A 391 22.53 -38.02 7.28
N ILE A 392 22.74 -37.16 6.28
CA ILE A 392 21.66 -36.51 5.53
C ILE A 392 20.86 -37.54 4.72
N LYS A 393 21.52 -38.58 4.15
CA LYS A 393 20.82 -39.66 3.44
C LYS A 393 19.93 -40.49 4.36
N GLU A 394 20.40 -40.84 5.55
CA GLU A 394 19.58 -41.53 6.56
C GLU A 394 18.38 -40.68 6.98
N GLN A 395 18.60 -39.38 7.24
CA GLN A 395 17.53 -38.45 7.59
C GLN A 395 16.49 -38.29 6.45
N ILE A 396 16.94 -38.26 5.19
CA ILE A 396 16.05 -38.24 4.02
C ILE A 396 15.18 -39.50 3.96
N ASN A 397 15.76 -40.69 4.20
CA ASN A 397 14.99 -41.94 4.19
C ASN A 397 13.95 -41.95 5.30
N LEU A 398 14.33 -41.60 6.53
CA LEU A 398 13.42 -41.55 7.69
C LEU A 398 12.25 -40.57 7.45
N LEU A 399 12.53 -39.38 6.93
CA LEU A 399 11.48 -38.40 6.60
C LEU A 399 10.61 -38.84 5.41
N ALA A 400 11.19 -39.54 4.42
CA ALA A 400 10.43 -40.07 3.29
C ALA A 400 9.48 -41.19 3.72
N ASP A 401 9.93 -42.09 4.59
CA ASP A 401 9.13 -43.18 5.16
C ASP A 401 7.99 -42.61 6.02
N ARG A 402 8.31 -41.67 6.94
CA ARG A 402 7.28 -40.98 7.75
C ARG A 402 6.25 -40.26 6.88
N ARG A 403 6.68 -39.56 5.82
CA ARG A 403 5.77 -38.91 4.86
C ARG A 403 4.87 -39.92 4.14
N PHE A 404 5.40 -41.10 3.80
CA PHE A 404 4.63 -42.14 3.15
C PHE A 404 3.61 -42.76 4.11
N ALA A 405 3.98 -43.02 5.37
CA ALA A 405 3.07 -43.46 6.41
C ALA A 405 1.93 -42.44 6.66
N MET A 406 2.23 -41.14 6.75
CA MET A 406 1.20 -40.09 6.85
C MET A 406 0.25 -40.08 5.65
N ARG A 407 0.75 -40.35 4.43
CA ARG A 407 -0.11 -40.46 3.23
C ARG A 407 -1.01 -41.69 3.27
N ARG A 408 -0.50 -42.83 3.75
CA ARG A 408 -1.30 -44.05 3.96
C ARG A 408 -2.41 -43.80 4.99
N LEU A 409 -2.09 -43.13 6.09
CA LEU A 409 -3.08 -42.70 7.08
C LEU A 409 -4.18 -41.82 6.45
N GLY A 410 -3.82 -40.90 5.55
CA GLY A 410 -4.80 -40.06 4.84
C GLY A 410 -5.67 -40.80 3.82
N TRP A 411 -5.35 -42.06 3.49
CA TRP A 411 -6.17 -42.94 2.64
C TRP A 411 -6.89 -44.02 3.45
N ALA A 412 -6.68 -44.07 4.77
CA ALA A 412 -7.35 -45.02 5.62
C ALA A 412 -8.86 -44.75 5.64
N ILE A 413 -9.63 -45.82 5.52
CA ILE A 413 -11.10 -45.79 5.62
C ILE A 413 -11.54 -46.14 7.05
N SER A 414 -10.70 -46.88 7.78
CA SER A 414 -10.92 -47.31 9.16
C SER A 414 -9.68 -47.10 10.02
N TYR A 415 -9.88 -46.74 11.29
CA TYR A 415 -8.80 -46.41 12.23
C TYR A 415 -8.60 -47.45 13.36
N HIS A 416 -9.41 -48.50 13.41
CA HIS A 416 -9.32 -49.57 14.43
C HIS A 416 -8.17 -50.57 14.20
N ASP A 417 -7.88 -50.92 12.94
CA ASP A 417 -6.86 -51.91 12.55
C ASP A 417 -5.65 -51.25 11.83
N LEU A 418 -5.20 -50.10 12.33
CA LEU A 418 -4.02 -49.44 11.76
C LEU A 418 -2.72 -50.19 12.09
N PRO A 419 -1.74 -50.24 11.17
CA PRO A 419 -0.41 -50.70 11.53
C PRO A 419 0.22 -49.76 12.58
N SER A 420 1.15 -50.29 13.37
CA SER A 420 1.69 -49.61 14.57
C SER A 420 2.33 -48.24 14.27
N GLU A 421 2.90 -48.05 13.07
CA GLU A 421 3.50 -46.77 12.67
C GLU A 421 2.42 -45.70 12.41
N GLU A 422 1.36 -46.04 11.68
CA GLU A 422 0.22 -45.15 11.41
C GLU A 422 -0.59 -44.84 12.67
N GLN A 423 -0.77 -45.83 13.55
CA GLN A 423 -1.42 -45.62 14.84
C GLN A 423 -0.64 -44.61 15.68
N GLN A 424 0.69 -44.74 15.76
CA GLN A 424 1.53 -43.76 16.45
C GLN A 424 1.43 -42.36 15.82
N ILE A 425 1.41 -42.26 14.49
CA ILE A 425 1.25 -40.98 13.79
C ILE A 425 -0.11 -40.35 14.10
N LEU A 426 -1.18 -41.14 14.17
CA LEU A 426 -2.50 -40.66 14.55
C LEU A 426 -2.48 -40.14 16.00
N GLU A 427 -1.97 -40.93 16.95
CA GLU A 427 -1.83 -40.55 18.36
C GLU A 427 -1.01 -39.27 18.53
N ASP A 428 0.09 -39.11 17.79
CA ASP A 428 0.93 -37.90 17.78
C ASP A 428 0.19 -36.67 17.22
N LEU A 429 -0.77 -36.86 16.31
CA LEU A 429 -1.49 -35.79 15.62
C LEU A 429 -2.71 -35.28 16.40
N LEU A 430 -3.35 -36.15 17.20
CA LEU A 430 -4.57 -35.82 17.94
C LEU A 430 -4.48 -34.57 18.83
N PRO A 431 -3.38 -34.33 19.60
CA PRO A 431 -3.27 -33.11 20.41
C PRO A 431 -3.26 -31.83 19.57
N GLN A 432 -2.64 -31.87 18.38
CA GLN A 432 -2.64 -30.73 17.46
C GLN A 432 -4.04 -30.51 16.88
N VAL A 433 -4.76 -31.58 16.55
CA VAL A 433 -6.13 -31.52 16.01
C VAL A 433 -7.11 -30.96 17.06
N ASP A 434 -7.00 -31.37 18.32
CA ASP A 434 -7.79 -30.78 19.43
C ASP A 434 -7.55 -29.26 19.52
N GLN A 435 -6.29 -28.82 19.48
CA GLN A 435 -5.96 -27.40 19.51
C GLN A 435 -6.52 -26.64 18.29
N THR A 436 -6.41 -27.21 17.09
CA THR A 436 -6.95 -26.65 15.85
C THR A 436 -8.46 -26.49 15.93
N LEU A 437 -9.19 -27.53 16.37
CA LEU A 437 -10.65 -27.52 16.50
C LEU A 437 -11.13 -26.48 17.52
N ARG A 438 -10.48 -26.40 18.69
CA ARG A 438 -10.81 -25.37 19.71
C ARG A 438 -10.68 -23.95 19.14
N ALA A 439 -9.61 -23.70 18.39
CA ALA A 439 -9.40 -22.40 17.76
C ALA A 439 -10.42 -22.12 16.64
N ASP A 440 -10.82 -23.14 15.85
CA ASP A 440 -11.86 -23.01 14.82
C ASP A 440 -13.23 -22.67 15.44
N ILE A 441 -13.55 -23.28 16.58
CA ILE A 441 -14.77 -22.98 17.36
C ILE A 441 -14.72 -21.56 17.92
N GLU A 442 -13.60 -21.14 18.51
CA GLU A 442 -13.43 -19.78 19.05
C GLU A 442 -13.59 -18.70 17.97
N ASP A 443 -13.01 -18.91 16.78
CA ASP A 443 -13.17 -18.01 15.63
C ASP A 443 -14.65 -17.94 15.19
N SER A 444 -15.31 -19.10 15.10
CA SER A 444 -16.74 -19.18 14.76
C SER A 444 -17.64 -18.51 15.81
N GLN A 445 -17.32 -18.66 17.10
CA GLN A 445 -18.00 -18.01 18.23
C GLN A 445 -17.81 -16.48 18.21
N THR A 446 -16.63 -16.01 17.83
CA THR A 446 -16.36 -14.58 17.64
C THR A 446 -17.20 -14.02 16.49
N GLN A 447 -17.22 -14.73 15.35
CA GLN A 447 -18.00 -14.33 14.17
C GLN A 447 -19.50 -14.33 14.44
N ILE A 448 -20.02 -15.31 15.18
CA ILE A 448 -21.46 -15.37 15.48
C ILE A 448 -21.88 -14.27 16.45
N THR A 449 -21.06 -13.95 17.45
CA THR A 449 -21.32 -12.84 18.38
C THR A 449 -21.42 -11.51 17.63
N ALA A 450 -20.47 -11.24 16.72
CA ALA A 450 -20.53 -10.07 15.85
C ALA A 450 -21.79 -10.07 14.97
N LEU A 451 -22.13 -11.21 14.36
CA LEU A 451 -23.28 -11.32 13.47
C LEU A 451 -24.63 -11.17 14.19
N GLU A 452 -24.77 -11.72 15.40
CA GLU A 452 -25.99 -11.61 16.20
C GLU A 452 -26.22 -10.16 16.66
N SER A 453 -25.20 -9.50 17.21
CA SER A 453 -25.31 -8.07 17.55
C SER A 453 -25.60 -7.17 16.33
N ALA A 454 -25.09 -7.53 15.15
CA ALA A 454 -25.41 -6.84 13.90
C ALA A 454 -26.88 -7.06 13.44
N LEU A 455 -27.44 -8.24 13.70
CA LEU A 455 -28.86 -8.52 13.46
C LEU A 455 -29.76 -7.75 14.44
N ASP A 456 -29.34 -7.61 15.69
CA ASP A 456 -30.08 -6.88 16.73
C ASP A 456 -30.14 -5.39 16.43
N PHE A 457 -28.99 -4.77 16.13
CA PHE A 457 -28.93 -3.37 15.70
C PHE A 457 -29.77 -3.14 14.43
N ARG A 458 -29.70 -4.06 13.47
CA ARG A 458 -30.54 -3.99 12.28
C ARG A 458 -32.02 -4.05 12.62
N GLN A 459 -32.43 -4.92 13.54
CA GLN A 459 -33.82 -5.04 13.95
C GLN A 459 -34.30 -3.72 14.57
N LEU A 460 -33.54 -3.16 15.51
CA LEU A 460 -33.83 -1.87 16.13
C LEU A 460 -34.07 -0.78 15.09
N THR A 461 -33.17 -0.62 14.12
CA THR A 461 -33.31 0.42 13.08
C THR A 461 -34.51 0.21 12.15
N ARG A 462 -35.01 -1.03 12.04
CA ARG A 462 -36.20 -1.37 11.22
C ARG A 462 -37.52 -1.21 11.95
N ASP A 463 -37.51 -1.06 13.27
CA ASP A 463 -38.70 -0.79 14.07
C ASP A 463 -39.22 0.64 13.86
N PHE A 464 -38.42 1.50 13.22
CA PHE A 464 -38.78 2.85 12.78
C PHE A 464 -39.25 2.88 11.32
N ASN A 465 -40.14 3.82 10.99
CA ASN A 465 -40.70 3.96 9.64
C ASN A 465 -39.62 4.39 8.62
N GLU A 466 -38.69 5.23 9.05
CA GLU A 466 -37.57 5.71 8.24
C GLU A 466 -36.39 6.17 9.11
N ILE A 467 -35.20 6.16 8.50
CA ILE A 467 -34.00 6.83 9.03
C ILE A 467 -33.93 8.19 8.34
N GLY A 468 -34.25 9.26 9.07
CA GLY A 468 -34.30 10.62 8.53
C GLY A 468 -32.92 11.17 8.18
N ALA A 469 -31.94 10.98 9.07
CA ALA A 469 -30.55 11.36 8.85
C ALA A 469 -29.59 10.53 9.71
N ILE A 470 -28.33 10.45 9.26
CA ILE A 470 -27.20 9.94 10.03
C ILE A 470 -26.20 11.09 10.15
N ILE A 471 -26.01 11.59 11.38
CA ILE A 471 -25.16 12.73 11.71
C ILE A 471 -23.95 12.22 12.48
N SER A 472 -22.76 12.38 11.92
CA SER A 472 -21.48 11.99 12.52
C SER A 472 -20.76 13.22 13.06
N LEU A 473 -20.06 13.12 14.18
CA LEU A 473 -19.29 14.20 14.80
C LEU A 473 -17.79 14.00 14.55
N HIS A 474 -17.10 15.02 14.07
CA HIS A 474 -15.66 15.03 13.83
C HIS A 474 -15.03 16.36 14.28
N LEU A 475 -14.94 16.48 15.59
CA LEU A 475 -14.76 17.73 16.31
C LEU A 475 -13.33 17.88 16.86
N SER A 476 -12.87 19.12 16.95
CA SER A 476 -11.59 19.54 17.54
C SER A 476 -11.77 20.87 18.27
N SER A 477 -10.85 21.18 19.19
CA SER A 477 -10.84 22.43 19.97
C SER A 477 -10.19 23.62 19.25
N HIS A 478 -9.54 23.43 18.10
CA HIS A 478 -8.68 24.47 17.50
C HIS A 478 -9.24 25.12 16.22
N GLY A 479 -10.51 24.90 15.90
CA GLY A 479 -11.11 25.38 14.65
C GLY A 479 -11.69 26.79 14.68
N ILE A 480 -12.37 27.14 13.59
CA ILE A 480 -13.03 28.44 13.38
C ILE A 480 -14.55 28.34 13.21
N GLY A 481 -15.11 27.15 13.40
CA GLY A 481 -16.54 26.85 13.28
C GLY A 481 -16.78 25.37 12.99
N VAL A 482 -18.05 25.03 12.73
CA VAL A 482 -18.49 23.68 12.38
C VAL A 482 -19.16 23.72 11.00
N GLY A 483 -18.83 22.77 10.13
CA GLY A 483 -19.44 22.60 8.82
C GLY A 483 -20.06 21.22 8.62
N GLY A 484 -21.05 21.12 7.73
CA GLY A 484 -21.69 19.86 7.33
C GLY A 484 -21.12 19.27 6.03
N PHE A 485 -20.67 18.02 6.09
CA PHE A 485 -19.99 17.34 4.97
C PHE A 485 -20.60 15.97 4.64
N ASN A 486 -20.82 15.68 3.35
CA ASN A 486 -21.32 14.38 2.84
C ASN A 486 -20.29 13.60 1.99
N ARG A 487 -19.08 14.13 1.92
CA ARG A 487 -17.95 13.64 1.12
C ARG A 487 -16.64 14.08 1.78
N GLY A 488 -15.58 13.32 1.55
CA GLY A 488 -14.24 13.54 2.10
C GLY A 488 -13.22 12.79 1.27
N TRP A 489 -12.22 12.19 1.93
CA TRP A 489 -11.12 11.49 1.27
C TRP A 489 -11.16 9.97 1.41
N LEU A 490 -12.08 9.41 2.22
CA LEU A 490 -12.26 7.96 2.33
C LEU A 490 -12.72 7.37 0.99
N TYR A 491 -13.68 8.04 0.33
CA TYR A 491 -14.10 7.69 -1.02
C TYR A 491 -13.95 8.88 -1.96
N LEU A 492 -12.87 8.91 -2.75
CA LEU A 492 -12.61 9.96 -3.72
C LEU A 492 -13.62 9.93 -4.89
N LEU A 493 -14.72 10.65 -4.71
CA LEU A 493 -15.84 10.65 -5.64
C LEU A 493 -15.42 11.22 -7.01
N ARG A 494 -15.95 10.62 -8.08
CA ARG A 494 -15.77 11.14 -9.44
C ARG A 494 -16.32 12.56 -9.55
N PRO A 495 -15.65 13.48 -10.27
CA PRO A 495 -16.08 14.89 -10.38
C PRO A 495 -17.53 15.11 -10.84
N ARG A 496 -18.08 14.19 -11.64
CA ARG A 496 -19.47 14.23 -12.12
C ARG A 496 -20.53 13.99 -11.04
N ILE A 497 -20.14 13.55 -9.84
CA ILE A 497 -21.07 13.19 -8.76
C ILE A 497 -21.36 14.44 -7.93
N ASN A 498 -22.55 14.98 -8.13
CA ASN A 498 -23.06 16.08 -7.34
C ASN A 498 -24.19 15.59 -6.42
N ARG A 499 -23.98 15.72 -5.11
CA ARG A 499 -24.96 15.39 -4.06
C ARG A 499 -25.65 16.61 -3.47
N THR A 500 -25.22 17.84 -3.77
CA THR A 500 -25.64 19.08 -3.06
C THR A 500 -27.17 19.23 -2.94
N GLY A 501 -27.94 19.02 -4.01
CA GLY A 501 -29.39 19.14 -3.96
C GLY A 501 -30.11 18.11 -3.08
N MET A 502 -29.47 16.99 -2.76
CA MET A 502 -30.04 15.96 -1.86
C MET A 502 -29.95 16.35 -0.39
N PHE A 503 -29.02 17.26 -0.06
CA PHE A 503 -28.71 17.70 1.30
C PHE A 503 -29.25 19.11 1.60
N SER A 504 -30.02 19.72 0.69
CA SER A 504 -30.52 21.08 0.89
C SER A 504 -31.45 21.20 2.09
N VAL A 505 -32.36 20.24 2.28
CA VAL A 505 -33.37 20.28 3.36
C VAL A 505 -32.70 20.22 4.73
N ILE A 506 -31.76 19.29 4.94
CA ILE A 506 -31.01 19.21 6.20
C ILE A 506 -30.08 20.42 6.38
N GLY A 507 -29.52 20.96 5.29
CA GLY A 507 -28.76 22.22 5.32
C GLY A 507 -29.60 23.40 5.79
N ASP A 508 -30.84 23.52 5.30
CA ASP A 508 -31.79 24.56 5.74
C ASP A 508 -32.15 24.39 7.23
N VAL A 509 -32.30 23.14 7.70
CA VAL A 509 -32.55 22.86 9.13
C VAL A 509 -31.38 23.34 9.99
N PHE A 510 -30.13 23.05 9.57
CA PHE A 510 -28.95 23.52 10.28
C PHE A 510 -28.84 25.05 10.29
N GLU A 511 -29.00 25.71 9.15
CA GLU A 511 -28.93 27.18 9.08
C GLU A 511 -30.00 27.87 9.94
N ASN A 512 -31.24 27.36 9.91
CA ASN A 512 -32.34 27.93 10.68
C ASN A 512 -32.17 27.69 12.19
N ALA A 513 -31.49 26.62 12.58
CA ALA A 513 -31.19 26.34 13.98
C ALA A 513 -30.09 27.27 14.53
N THR A 514 -29.18 27.77 13.67
CA THR A 514 -27.97 28.50 14.09
C THR A 514 -28.01 29.97 13.67
N THR A 515 -28.97 30.72 14.21
CA THR A 515 -29.12 32.16 13.87
C THR A 515 -28.11 33.08 14.59
N ALA A 516 -27.47 32.61 15.65
CA ALA A 516 -26.43 33.33 16.40
C ALA A 516 -25.14 32.51 16.50
N SER A 517 -23.99 33.18 16.60
CA SER A 517 -22.69 32.55 16.88
C SER A 517 -22.45 32.48 18.39
N TYR A 518 -21.93 31.35 18.87
CA TYR A 518 -21.45 31.19 20.24
C TYR A 518 -19.95 31.47 20.28
N GLY A 519 -19.55 32.63 20.80
CA GLY A 519 -18.17 33.09 20.80
C GLY A 519 -17.52 32.97 19.42
N THR A 520 -16.59 32.02 19.26
CA THR A 520 -15.95 31.76 17.96
C THR A 520 -16.51 30.55 17.19
N ALA A 521 -17.36 29.74 17.80
CA ALA A 521 -18.08 28.64 17.15
C ALA A 521 -19.28 29.16 16.36
N ARG A 522 -19.26 28.95 15.05
CA ARG A 522 -20.38 29.24 14.15
C ARG A 522 -20.59 28.09 13.18
N TYR A 523 -21.83 27.91 12.75
CA TYR A 523 -22.11 27.00 11.65
C TYR A 523 -21.75 27.65 10.31
N VAL A 524 -21.13 26.88 9.42
CA VAL A 524 -20.86 27.27 8.04
C VAL A 524 -21.47 26.22 7.12
N ASP A 525 -22.43 26.64 6.29
CA ASP A 525 -23.05 25.73 5.34
C ASP A 525 -22.07 25.32 4.22
N SER A 526 -21.50 24.15 4.41
CA SER A 526 -20.59 23.48 3.48
C SER A 526 -21.27 22.38 2.67
N LEU A 527 -22.55 22.10 2.93
CA LEU A 527 -23.36 21.18 2.12
C LEU A 527 -23.71 21.79 0.75
N ARG A 528 -23.81 23.12 0.70
CA ARG A 528 -24.01 23.93 -0.51
C ARG A 528 -22.78 24.82 -0.79
N PRO A 529 -21.66 24.25 -1.27
CA PRO A 529 -20.44 25.02 -1.53
C PRO A 529 -20.67 26.09 -2.60
N ASN A 530 -20.11 27.29 -2.37
CA ASN A 530 -20.15 28.41 -3.30
C ASN A 530 -19.07 28.26 -4.39
N ARG A 531 -19.23 28.90 -5.55
CA ARG A 531 -18.20 28.98 -6.60
C ARG A 531 -16.87 29.56 -6.11
N LEU A 532 -16.91 30.43 -5.10
CA LEU A 532 -15.73 31.07 -4.53
C LEU A 532 -14.97 30.19 -3.53
N ARG A 533 -15.63 29.18 -2.94
CA ARG A 533 -14.99 28.30 -1.94
C ARG A 533 -15.56 26.90 -2.02
N THR A 534 -14.70 25.95 -2.33
CA THR A 534 -15.03 24.53 -2.41
C THR A 534 -15.10 23.90 -1.02
N TRP A 535 -15.73 22.73 -0.90
CA TRP A 535 -15.89 22.04 0.38
C TRP A 535 -14.55 21.52 0.95
N ASP A 536 -13.60 21.17 0.09
CA ASP A 536 -12.30 20.61 0.47
C ASP A 536 -11.34 21.66 1.04
N SER A 537 -11.53 22.95 0.72
CA SER A 537 -10.70 24.04 1.26
C SER A 537 -10.98 24.39 2.72
N TYR A 538 -11.85 23.65 3.40
CA TYR A 538 -12.07 23.76 4.84
C TYR A 538 -11.14 22.85 5.67
N PHE A 539 -10.45 21.90 5.03
CA PHE A 539 -9.60 20.91 5.69
C PHE A 539 -8.17 20.95 5.15
N LEU A 540 -7.20 21.12 6.05
CA LEU A 540 -5.77 21.01 5.73
C LEU A 540 -5.29 19.55 5.83
N ASP A 541 -5.93 18.78 6.71
CA ASP A 541 -5.60 17.43 7.18
C ASP A 541 -6.29 16.29 6.41
N ARG A 542 -7.26 16.61 5.54
CA ARG A 542 -7.95 15.65 4.67
C ARG A 542 -8.60 14.45 5.41
N PRO A 543 -9.44 14.67 6.43
CA PRO A 543 -9.93 13.62 7.31
C PRO A 543 -10.91 12.66 6.62
N PHE A 544 -11.03 11.45 7.16
CA PHE A 544 -12.10 10.52 6.80
C PHE A 544 -13.35 10.82 7.63
N LEU A 545 -14.49 10.98 6.96
CA LEU A 545 -15.71 11.46 7.61
C LEU A 545 -16.81 10.39 7.60
N GLY A 546 -17.48 10.15 8.74
CA GLY A 546 -18.55 9.15 8.86
C GLY A 546 -19.72 9.34 7.88
N GLY A 547 -20.02 10.59 7.55
CA GLY A 547 -21.01 11.01 6.55
C GLY A 547 -20.71 10.49 5.14
N GLU A 548 -19.44 10.20 4.83
CA GLU A 548 -19.05 9.57 3.57
C GLU A 548 -19.62 8.15 3.46
N VAL A 549 -19.53 7.38 4.55
CA VAL A 549 -19.95 5.97 4.63
C VAL A 549 -21.47 5.85 4.50
N SER A 550 -22.20 6.62 5.30
CA SER A 550 -23.67 6.64 5.30
C SER A 550 -24.23 7.20 3.99
N SER A 551 -23.63 8.26 3.43
CA SER A 551 -24.01 8.79 2.12
C SER A 551 -23.73 7.81 0.98
N LEU A 552 -22.59 7.10 1.01
CA LEU A 552 -22.30 6.05 0.03
C LEU A 552 -23.32 4.91 0.11
N ALA A 553 -23.85 4.63 1.31
CA ALA A 553 -24.91 3.66 1.55
C ALA A 553 -26.31 4.15 1.12
N GLY A 554 -26.44 5.37 0.61
CA GLY A 554 -27.70 5.94 0.14
C GLY A 554 -28.59 6.51 1.24
N PHE A 555 -28.02 6.88 2.38
CA PHE A 555 -28.70 7.65 3.42
C PHE A 555 -28.40 9.15 3.30
N ILE A 556 -29.16 9.99 3.99
CA ILE A 556 -28.77 11.39 4.26
C ILE A 556 -27.71 11.35 5.37
N GLY A 557 -26.46 11.17 4.95
CA GLY A 557 -25.29 11.08 5.81
C GLY A 557 -24.50 12.38 5.85
N VAL A 558 -24.41 13.01 7.01
CA VAL A 558 -23.63 14.26 7.18
C VAL A 558 -22.65 14.08 8.33
N THR A 559 -21.42 14.54 8.17
CA THR A 559 -20.52 14.77 9.29
C THR A 559 -20.51 16.26 9.63
N LEU A 560 -20.80 16.58 10.88
CA LEU A 560 -20.53 17.89 11.47
C LEU A 560 -19.07 17.89 11.93
N ALA A 561 -18.24 18.65 11.22
CA ALA A 561 -16.80 18.67 11.45
C ALA A 561 -16.32 20.08 11.78
N THR A 562 -15.39 20.17 12.72
CA THR A 562 -14.66 21.41 12.99
C THR A 562 -13.86 21.81 11.74
N ILE A 563 -14.05 23.05 11.27
CA ILE A 563 -13.41 23.57 10.05
C ILE A 563 -12.23 24.49 10.36
N GLY A 564 -11.28 24.57 9.42
CA GLY A 564 -10.11 25.44 9.52
C GLY A 564 -9.10 25.01 10.58
N ASP A 565 -9.10 23.71 10.92
CA ASP A 565 -8.11 23.08 11.79
C ASP A 565 -7.37 21.97 11.05
N GLY A 566 -6.08 21.83 11.34
CA GLY A 566 -5.20 20.78 10.81
C GLY A 566 -5.04 19.57 11.76
N ARG A 567 -5.65 19.59 12.96
CA ARG A 567 -5.64 18.48 13.93
C ARG A 567 -4.23 17.93 14.19
N THR A 568 -3.26 18.84 14.25
CA THR A 568 -1.85 18.48 14.17
C THR A 568 -1.37 17.65 15.36
N SER A 569 -2.08 17.66 16.50
CA SER A 569 -1.70 16.84 17.66
C SER A 569 -2.26 15.42 17.62
N TRP A 570 -3.28 15.13 16.81
CA TRP A 570 -4.00 13.84 16.86
C TRP A 570 -3.07 12.65 16.69
N GLY A 571 -3.24 11.67 17.56
CA GLY A 571 -2.49 10.43 17.68
C GLY A 571 -1.03 10.53 18.11
N THR A 572 -0.56 11.73 18.44
CA THR A 572 0.77 11.94 19.02
C THR A 572 0.74 11.72 20.54
N PRO A 573 1.88 11.40 21.16
CA PRO A 573 2.06 11.41 22.62
C PRO A 573 1.73 12.74 23.31
N TRP A 574 1.53 13.80 22.53
CA TRP A 574 1.43 15.18 22.98
C TRP A 574 0.01 15.75 22.89
N ASP A 575 -0.98 14.96 22.47
CA ASP A 575 -2.40 15.33 22.49
C ASP A 575 -2.99 15.20 23.91
N THR A 576 -2.69 16.16 24.78
CA THR A 576 -3.00 16.13 26.21
C THR A 576 -4.08 17.14 26.59
N ALA A 577 -4.80 16.88 27.69
CA ALA A 577 -5.95 17.67 28.13
C ALA A 577 -5.61 19.15 28.42
N GLU A 578 -4.37 19.46 28.83
CA GLU A 578 -3.95 20.84 29.13
C GLU A 578 -3.90 21.76 27.91
N ARG A 579 -4.00 21.19 26.70
CA ARG A 579 -3.88 21.94 25.44
C ARG A 579 -5.20 22.19 24.73
N ILE A 580 -6.30 21.75 25.32
CA ILE A 580 -7.62 21.94 24.75
C ILE A 580 -8.08 23.38 24.98
N ASP A 581 -8.61 24.03 23.95
CA ASP A 581 -9.31 25.30 24.09
C ASP A 581 -10.68 25.07 24.74
N LYS A 582 -10.71 25.22 26.06
CA LYS A 582 -11.88 24.99 26.92
C LYS A 582 -13.08 25.86 26.56
N VAL A 583 -12.83 27.11 26.15
CA VAL A 583 -13.91 28.04 25.82
C VAL A 583 -14.55 27.63 24.50
N TYR A 584 -13.71 27.27 23.52
CA TYR A 584 -14.21 26.89 22.20
C TYR A 584 -15.02 25.59 22.22
N ILE A 585 -14.63 24.59 23.03
CA ILE A 585 -15.40 23.33 23.09
C ILE A 585 -16.80 23.53 23.70
N GLU A 586 -16.96 24.43 24.66
CA GLU A 586 -18.28 24.75 25.25
C GLU A 586 -19.15 25.54 24.26
N ASP A 587 -18.57 26.54 23.59
CA ASP A 587 -19.23 27.27 22.50
C ASP A 587 -19.71 26.31 21.39
N GLN A 588 -18.88 25.31 21.07
CA GLN A 588 -19.17 24.30 20.05
C GLN A 588 -20.26 23.33 20.50
N LEU A 589 -20.26 22.90 21.77
CA LEU A 589 -21.31 22.07 22.34
C LEU A 589 -22.67 22.79 22.32
N ALA A 590 -22.71 24.08 22.68
CA ALA A 590 -23.93 24.90 22.61
C ALA A 590 -24.47 24.99 21.18
N LEU A 591 -23.60 25.27 20.20
CA LEU A 591 -23.97 25.30 18.78
C LEU A 591 -24.57 23.96 18.31
N LEU A 592 -23.96 22.84 18.66
CA LEU A 592 -24.43 21.51 18.26
C LEU A 592 -25.73 21.12 18.96
N THR A 593 -25.96 21.59 20.18
CA THR A 593 -27.22 21.40 20.91
C THR A 593 -28.36 22.06 20.14
N ASP A 594 -28.24 23.33 19.78
CA ASP A 594 -29.24 24.05 18.98
C ASP A 594 -29.49 23.37 17.63
N MET A 595 -28.43 22.92 16.95
CA MET A 595 -28.54 22.20 15.68
C MET A 595 -29.36 20.92 15.82
N LEU A 596 -29.11 20.12 16.85
CA LEU A 596 -29.85 18.88 17.08
C LEU A 596 -31.28 19.13 17.58
N GLU A 597 -31.53 20.21 18.32
CA GLU A 597 -32.88 20.65 18.64
C GLU A 597 -33.66 21.02 17.37
N GLY A 598 -33.04 21.74 16.43
CA GLY A 598 -33.60 22.02 15.11
C GLY A 598 -33.94 20.74 14.33
N VAL A 599 -33.02 19.76 14.31
CA VAL A 599 -33.25 18.43 13.69
C VAL A 599 -34.38 17.68 14.36
N SER A 600 -34.49 17.77 15.69
CA SER A 600 -35.53 17.13 16.49
C SER A 600 -36.93 17.62 16.09
N VAL A 601 -37.12 18.93 15.85
CA VAL A 601 -38.45 19.54 15.61
C VAL A 601 -38.79 19.80 14.13
N ALA A 602 -37.83 19.71 13.21
CA ALA A 602 -38.06 19.99 11.78
C ALA A 602 -39.25 19.21 11.20
N LYS A 603 -39.91 19.67 10.14
CA LYS A 603 -41.00 18.88 9.51
C LYS A 603 -40.48 17.68 8.72
N GLY A 604 -39.30 17.80 8.14
CA GLY A 604 -38.60 16.72 7.44
C GLY A 604 -37.13 17.08 7.26
N LEU A 605 -36.30 16.06 7.09
CA LEU A 605 -34.84 16.20 6.93
C LEU A 605 -34.39 16.01 5.47
N HIS A 606 -35.30 15.61 4.59
CA HIS A 606 -35.05 15.40 3.16
C HIS A 606 -36.31 15.56 2.31
N SER A 607 -36.12 15.76 1.02
CA SER A 607 -37.20 15.88 0.02
C SER A 607 -37.59 14.54 -0.64
N GLY A 608 -37.12 13.41 -0.10
CA GLY A 608 -37.32 12.06 -0.69
C GLY A 608 -36.31 11.72 -1.80
N ILE A 609 -35.32 12.58 -2.04
CA ILE A 609 -34.22 12.34 -2.98
C ILE A 609 -32.98 11.93 -2.18
N PHE A 610 -32.48 10.71 -2.43
CA PHE A 610 -31.36 10.14 -1.70
C PHE A 610 -30.10 9.98 -2.56
N PRO A 611 -28.89 9.98 -1.93
CA PRO A 611 -27.67 9.60 -2.61
C PRO A 611 -27.78 8.22 -3.26
N ARG A 612 -27.14 8.07 -4.43
CA ARG A 612 -27.07 6.79 -5.11
C ARG A 612 -26.25 5.81 -4.29
N MET A 613 -26.82 4.64 -4.04
CA MET A 613 -26.16 3.54 -3.38
C MET A 613 -24.92 3.08 -4.15
N GLY A 614 -23.75 3.22 -3.52
CA GLY A 614 -22.44 2.77 -4.00
C GLY A 614 -21.68 1.89 -3.00
N TYR A 615 -22.25 1.66 -1.82
CA TYR A 615 -21.66 0.88 -0.74
C TYR A 615 -21.72 -0.62 -1.10
N SER A 616 -20.57 -1.29 -1.05
CA SER A 616 -20.41 -2.68 -1.48
C SER A 616 -19.61 -3.50 -0.46
N SER A 617 -19.79 -4.81 -0.49
CA SER A 617 -19.00 -5.79 0.24
C SER A 617 -18.21 -6.68 -0.72
N VAL A 618 -17.04 -7.16 -0.27
CA VAL A 618 -16.21 -8.12 -1.01
C VAL A 618 -15.97 -9.32 -0.10
N THR A 619 -16.58 -10.44 -0.44
CA THR A 619 -16.30 -11.73 0.20
C THR A 619 -15.20 -12.43 -0.56
N GLY A 620 -14.26 -13.06 0.12
CA GLY A 620 -13.24 -13.85 -0.56
C GLY A 620 -12.82 -15.09 0.21
N THR A 621 -11.98 -15.88 -0.45
CA THR A 621 -11.26 -17.00 0.15
C THR A 621 -9.77 -16.78 -0.02
N SER A 622 -8.98 -17.17 0.97
CA SER A 622 -7.53 -17.18 0.93
C SER A 622 -7.04 -18.55 1.35
N ASN A 623 -6.45 -19.27 0.39
CA ASN A 623 -6.02 -20.65 0.57
C ASN A 623 -4.56 -20.83 0.12
N LEU A 624 -3.84 -21.71 0.80
CA LEU A 624 -2.48 -22.10 0.51
C LEU A 624 -2.49 -23.23 -0.53
N LEU A 625 -1.61 -23.12 -1.53
CA LEU A 625 -1.34 -24.22 -2.45
C LEU A 625 -0.23 -25.12 -1.90
N LEU A 626 -0.64 -26.20 -1.22
CA LEU A 626 0.27 -27.22 -0.68
C LEU A 626 1.04 -27.95 -1.78
N HIS A 627 2.20 -28.51 -1.44
CA HIS A 627 3.07 -29.18 -2.38
C HIS A 627 2.46 -30.49 -2.90
N GLY A 628 2.37 -30.61 -4.24
CA GLY A 628 1.85 -31.80 -4.91
C GLY A 628 0.33 -31.83 -5.07
N GLU A 629 -0.38 -30.81 -4.60
CA GLU A 629 -1.82 -30.68 -4.80
C GLU A 629 -2.15 -29.86 -6.06
N LEU A 630 -3.29 -30.15 -6.69
CA LEU A 630 -3.77 -29.42 -7.86
C LEU A 630 -4.52 -28.13 -7.51
N PHE A 631 -5.15 -28.07 -6.33
CA PHE A 631 -6.02 -26.96 -5.94
C PHE A 631 -5.65 -26.43 -4.55
N ALA A 632 -5.62 -25.11 -4.41
CA ALA A 632 -5.43 -24.45 -3.13
C ALA A 632 -6.72 -24.54 -2.28
N ASN A 633 -6.77 -25.53 -1.40
CA ASN A 633 -7.90 -25.82 -0.52
C ASN A 633 -7.56 -25.69 0.97
N TYR A 634 -6.28 -25.57 1.34
CA TYR A 634 -5.88 -25.40 2.73
C TYR A 634 -6.10 -23.95 3.16
N PRO A 635 -6.96 -23.66 4.16
CA PRO A 635 -7.27 -22.30 4.57
C PRO A 635 -6.03 -21.60 5.15
N THR A 636 -5.80 -20.34 4.79
CA THR A 636 -4.66 -19.59 5.32
C THR A 636 -5.02 -18.92 6.63
N THR A 637 -4.92 -19.65 7.74
CA THR A 637 -5.14 -19.09 9.09
C THR A 637 -4.12 -18.00 9.42
N ASP A 638 -4.47 -17.13 10.37
CA ASP A 638 -3.58 -16.07 10.91
C ASP A 638 -3.01 -15.13 9.83
N THR A 639 -3.79 -14.91 8.77
CA THR A 639 -3.38 -14.10 7.62
C THR A 639 -4.07 -12.75 7.67
N VAL A 640 -3.27 -11.68 7.62
CA VAL A 640 -3.76 -10.30 7.50
C VAL A 640 -3.79 -9.90 6.04
N LEU A 641 -4.86 -9.19 5.65
CA LEU A 641 -5.05 -8.64 4.33
C LEU A 641 -4.98 -7.11 4.40
N LEU A 642 -3.98 -6.53 3.76
CA LEU A 642 -3.86 -5.08 3.59
C LEU A 642 -4.46 -4.70 2.24
N SER A 643 -5.52 -3.91 2.25
CA SER A 643 -6.17 -3.43 1.05
C SER A 643 -6.18 -1.92 0.93
N TYR A 644 -6.24 -1.44 -0.31
CA TYR A 644 -6.30 -0.02 -0.62
C TYR A 644 -7.42 0.28 -1.61
N GLN A 645 -8.16 1.37 -1.36
CA GLN A 645 -9.03 2.03 -2.33
C GLN A 645 -8.79 3.54 -2.24
N GLY A 646 -8.06 4.10 -3.21
CA GLY A 646 -7.50 5.45 -3.07
C GLY A 646 -6.39 5.47 -2.01
N ILE A 647 -6.45 6.43 -1.09
CA ILE A 647 -5.51 6.58 0.04
C ILE A 647 -5.92 5.78 1.28
N ALA A 648 -7.15 5.24 1.32
CA ALA A 648 -7.67 4.52 2.47
C ALA A 648 -6.98 3.16 2.64
N LYS A 649 -6.42 2.91 3.83
CA LYS A 649 -5.84 1.63 4.26
C LYS A 649 -6.91 0.79 4.94
N LEU A 650 -7.21 -0.37 4.36
CA LEU A 650 -8.31 -1.25 4.76
C LEU A 650 -7.75 -2.60 5.18
N TYR A 651 -7.75 -2.87 6.48
CA TYR A 651 -7.31 -4.15 7.02
C TYR A 651 -8.45 -5.17 7.03
N GLY A 652 -8.14 -6.40 6.66
CA GLY A 652 -9.02 -7.56 6.74
C GLY A 652 -8.29 -8.73 7.39
N TRP A 653 -9.07 -9.67 7.93
CA TRP A 653 -8.57 -10.91 8.51
C TRP A 653 -9.11 -12.10 7.73
N VAL A 654 -8.29 -13.14 7.57
CA VAL A 654 -8.74 -14.43 7.05
C VAL A 654 -9.18 -15.29 8.23
N ASN A 655 -10.46 -15.62 8.25
CA ASN A 655 -11.07 -16.56 9.19
C ASN A 655 -10.42 -17.95 9.08
N ARG A 656 -10.62 -18.80 10.08
CA ARG A 656 -9.94 -20.11 10.12
C ARG A 656 -10.44 -21.08 9.05
N ASP A 657 -11.65 -20.86 8.52
CA ASP A 657 -12.19 -21.56 7.34
C ASP A 657 -11.64 -21.05 5.99
N GLY A 658 -10.72 -20.07 6.02
CA GLY A 658 -10.11 -19.46 4.84
C GLY A 658 -10.94 -18.34 4.22
N THR A 659 -12.09 -17.98 4.78
CA THR A 659 -12.93 -16.89 4.26
C THR A 659 -12.53 -15.52 4.80
N PHE A 660 -12.86 -14.46 4.08
CA PHE A 660 -12.72 -13.08 4.57
C PHE A 660 -13.81 -12.18 4.00
N LEU A 661 -14.07 -11.05 4.67
CA LEU A 661 -15.09 -10.08 4.27
C LEU A 661 -14.59 -8.64 4.42
N TYR A 662 -14.52 -7.91 3.31
CA TYR A 662 -14.43 -6.44 3.35
C TYR A 662 -15.83 -5.83 3.30
N LYS A 663 -16.13 -4.97 4.27
CA LYS A 663 -17.39 -4.22 4.37
C LYS A 663 -17.15 -2.75 4.01
N GLY A 664 -18.04 -2.09 3.30
CA GLY A 664 -17.94 -0.65 3.01
C GLY A 664 -16.86 -0.30 2.00
N ILE A 665 -16.93 -0.90 0.82
CA ILE A 665 -16.09 -0.58 -0.34
C ILE A 665 -16.92 0.17 -1.37
N SER A 666 -16.36 1.20 -2.00
CA SER A 666 -17.07 1.93 -3.05
C SER A 666 -17.07 1.18 -4.37
N ASP A 667 -18.19 1.29 -5.08
CA ASP A 667 -18.32 0.79 -6.44
C ASP A 667 -17.57 1.65 -7.49
N LYS A 668 -17.36 1.08 -8.68
CA LYS A 668 -16.71 1.78 -9.81
C LYS A 668 -17.50 2.99 -10.34
N LYS A 669 -18.80 3.12 -10.00
CA LYS A 669 -19.64 4.21 -10.50
C LYS A 669 -19.41 5.48 -9.69
N ASN A 670 -19.06 5.32 -8.42
CA ASN A 670 -18.75 6.39 -7.48
C ASN A 670 -17.27 6.79 -7.50
N VAL A 671 -16.34 5.84 -7.50
CA VAL A 671 -14.88 6.10 -7.47
C VAL A 671 -14.15 5.56 -8.71
N PHE A 672 -12.93 6.03 -8.97
CA PHE A 672 -12.06 5.48 -10.03
C PHE A 672 -11.28 4.25 -9.56
N ASP A 673 -10.97 4.21 -8.27
CA ASP A 673 -10.07 3.24 -7.67
C ASP A 673 -10.66 1.83 -7.57
N LYS A 674 -9.80 0.85 -7.81
CA LYS A 674 -10.08 -0.57 -7.55
C LYS A 674 -9.70 -0.87 -6.11
N LEU A 675 -10.29 -1.93 -5.54
CA LEU A 675 -9.80 -2.52 -4.32
C LEU A 675 -8.54 -3.34 -4.65
N ILE A 676 -7.38 -2.92 -4.14
CA ILE A 676 -6.12 -3.62 -4.36
C ILE A 676 -5.76 -4.32 -3.05
N ILE A 677 -5.71 -5.66 -3.09
CA ILE A 677 -5.53 -6.54 -1.94
C ILE A 677 -4.10 -7.10 -1.95
N GLU A 678 -3.40 -6.93 -0.84
CA GLU A 678 -2.19 -7.65 -0.47
C GLU A 678 -2.49 -8.56 0.72
N GLY A 679 -1.75 -9.66 0.87
CA GLY A 679 -2.03 -10.65 1.91
C GLY A 679 -0.76 -11.31 2.40
N TYR A 680 -0.61 -11.36 3.72
CA TYR A 680 0.60 -11.80 4.40
C TYR A 680 0.26 -12.63 5.64
N ARG A 681 0.95 -13.76 5.81
CA ARG A 681 1.03 -14.45 7.09
C ARG A 681 2.41 -14.17 7.68
N PHE A 682 2.44 -13.70 8.91
CA PHE A 682 3.67 -13.39 9.63
C PHE A 682 3.98 -14.48 10.65
N ASP A 683 5.26 -14.74 10.88
CA ASP A 683 5.69 -15.55 12.01
C ASP A 683 5.47 -14.79 13.33
N GLN A 684 4.84 -15.44 14.31
CA GLN A 684 4.48 -14.78 15.57
C GLN A 684 5.68 -14.48 16.49
N LYS A 685 6.85 -15.08 16.24
CA LYS A 685 8.07 -14.84 17.03
C LYS A 685 8.96 -13.81 16.35
N THR A 686 9.23 -13.98 15.06
CA THR A 686 10.23 -13.17 14.34
C THR A 686 9.61 -11.98 13.60
N GLY A 687 8.28 -11.99 13.39
CA GLY A 687 7.57 -10.99 12.59
C GLY A 687 7.83 -11.10 11.08
N GLN A 688 8.62 -12.07 10.62
CA GLN A 688 8.93 -12.24 9.19
C GLN A 688 7.73 -12.80 8.42
N VAL A 689 7.61 -12.41 7.15
CA VAL A 689 6.60 -12.98 6.25
C VAL A 689 6.94 -14.44 5.95
N ILE A 690 5.99 -15.33 6.26
CA ILE A 690 6.07 -16.75 5.91
C ILE A 690 5.28 -17.08 4.66
N TRP A 691 4.11 -16.47 4.46
CA TRP A 691 3.29 -16.65 3.25
C TRP A 691 2.91 -15.32 2.63
N ALA A 692 2.88 -15.28 1.29
CA ALA A 692 2.39 -14.14 0.51
C ALA A 692 1.43 -14.62 -0.59
N ILE A 693 0.67 -13.69 -1.18
CA ILE A 693 -0.21 -13.97 -2.33
C ILE A 693 0.64 -14.41 -3.53
N ASP A 694 0.31 -15.53 -4.18
CA ASP A 694 0.89 -15.89 -5.47
C ASP A 694 0.26 -15.04 -6.58
N LYS A 695 1.06 -14.15 -7.19
CA LYS A 695 0.59 -13.21 -8.21
C LYS A 695 0.00 -13.92 -9.44
N LYS A 696 0.59 -15.04 -9.85
CA LYS A 696 0.23 -15.76 -11.07
C LYS A 696 -1.05 -16.55 -10.85
N GLU A 697 -1.08 -17.36 -9.78
CA GLU A 697 -2.23 -18.22 -9.46
C GLU A 697 -3.45 -17.39 -9.02
N THR A 698 -3.24 -16.30 -8.28
CA THR A 698 -4.33 -15.40 -7.89
C THR A 698 -4.89 -14.64 -9.09
N THR A 699 -4.08 -14.27 -10.08
CA THR A 699 -4.43 -13.41 -11.23
C THR A 699 -4.75 -11.95 -10.89
N LYS A 700 -4.49 -11.04 -11.83
CA LYS A 700 -4.66 -9.58 -11.66
C LYS A 700 -6.08 -9.12 -11.29
N THR A 701 -7.11 -9.84 -11.73
CA THR A 701 -8.52 -9.49 -11.47
C THR A 701 -8.97 -9.76 -10.05
N ASN A 702 -8.31 -10.71 -9.36
CA ASN A 702 -8.69 -11.12 -8.01
C ASN A 702 -7.98 -10.32 -6.91
N TYR A 703 -6.75 -9.86 -7.15
CA TYR A 703 -6.06 -8.96 -6.20
C TYR A 703 -6.22 -7.47 -6.56
N ARG A 704 -6.65 -7.10 -7.78
CA ARG A 704 -7.09 -5.73 -8.14
C ARG A 704 -8.56 -5.74 -8.54
N VAL A 705 -9.42 -5.93 -7.54
CA VAL A 705 -10.85 -6.16 -7.70
C VAL A 705 -11.56 -4.90 -8.18
N LYS A 706 -12.16 -4.98 -9.37
CA LYS A 706 -13.02 -3.92 -9.89
C LYS A 706 -14.44 -4.11 -9.36
N ILE A 707 -14.88 -3.24 -8.46
CA ILE A 707 -16.20 -3.34 -7.81
C ILE A 707 -17.31 -2.96 -8.79
N VAL A 708 -17.94 -3.98 -9.39
CA VAL A 708 -19.00 -3.81 -10.41
C VAL A 708 -20.41 -4.04 -9.86
N ARG A 709 -20.51 -4.72 -8.71
CA ARG A 709 -21.74 -5.13 -8.03
C ARG A 709 -21.58 -4.84 -6.54
N ASN A 710 -22.70 -4.71 -5.83
CA ASN A 710 -22.69 -4.45 -4.38
C ASN A 710 -22.15 -5.63 -3.56
N ALA A 711 -22.26 -6.86 -4.07
CA ALA A 711 -21.65 -8.03 -3.46
C ALA A 711 -20.66 -8.64 -4.47
N MET A 712 -19.38 -8.45 -4.22
CA MET A 712 -18.28 -9.00 -5.03
C MET A 712 -17.72 -10.25 -4.38
N LYS A 713 -17.18 -11.14 -5.20
CA LYS A 713 -16.40 -12.30 -4.76
C LYS A 713 -15.00 -12.25 -5.33
N THR A 714 -14.03 -12.72 -4.56
CA THR A 714 -12.65 -12.90 -5.02
C THR A 714 -12.01 -14.16 -4.41
N ARG A 715 -10.90 -14.62 -4.98
CA ARG A 715 -10.11 -15.74 -4.47
C ARG A 715 -8.64 -15.36 -4.49
N LEU A 716 -7.98 -15.55 -3.36
CA LEU A 716 -6.55 -15.36 -3.17
C LEU A 716 -5.91 -16.74 -3.00
N ILE A 717 -4.81 -16.96 -3.70
CA ILE A 717 -4.00 -18.16 -3.56
C ILE A 717 -2.67 -17.71 -2.97
N MET A 718 -2.28 -18.29 -1.85
CA MET A 718 -1.03 -17.98 -1.16
C MET A 718 0.02 -19.06 -1.41
N PHE A 719 1.28 -18.70 -1.20
CA PHE A 719 2.40 -19.62 -1.25
C PHE A 719 3.42 -19.32 -0.14
N PRO A 720 4.21 -20.32 0.29
CA PRO A 720 5.32 -20.10 1.21
C PRO A 720 6.42 -19.28 0.56
N SER A 721 6.89 -18.24 1.24
CA SER A 721 7.81 -17.25 0.68
C SER A 721 8.89 -16.80 1.65
N ARG A 722 9.95 -16.21 1.08
CA ARG A 722 10.95 -15.36 1.76
C ARG A 722 10.87 -13.96 1.18
N GLN A 723 11.00 -12.98 2.05
CA GLN A 723 11.04 -11.57 1.68
C GLN A 723 12.48 -11.13 1.42
N THR A 724 12.71 -10.44 0.31
CA THR A 724 13.92 -9.67 0.04
C THR A 724 13.54 -8.22 -0.24
N THR A 725 14.06 -7.28 0.55
CA THR A 725 13.82 -5.84 0.35
C THR A 725 14.99 -5.20 -0.42
N ILE A 726 14.65 -4.34 -1.38
CA ILE A 726 15.58 -3.50 -2.15
C ILE A 726 15.31 -2.02 -1.91
N PHE A 727 16.34 -1.19 -2.02
CA PHE A 727 16.34 0.23 -1.63
C PHE A 727 16.69 1.16 -2.80
N ASP A 728 16.57 2.47 -2.55
CA ASP A 728 17.00 3.56 -3.44
C ASP A 728 16.35 3.49 -4.84
N LEU A 729 15.02 3.32 -4.88
CA LEU A 729 14.29 3.09 -6.13
C LEU A 729 13.92 4.37 -6.90
N LEU A 730 14.72 5.43 -6.75
CA LEU A 730 14.66 6.65 -7.55
C LEU A 730 15.70 6.59 -8.66
N GLU A 731 15.33 6.99 -9.88
CA GLU A 731 16.28 7.04 -10.98
C GLU A 731 17.27 8.21 -10.79
N PRO A 732 18.60 7.97 -10.81
CA PRO A 732 19.60 9.00 -10.49
C PRO A 732 19.55 10.32 -11.28
N ARG A 733 18.99 10.34 -12.49
CA ARG A 733 19.01 11.50 -13.39
C ARG A 733 17.66 12.21 -13.44
N SER A 734 16.56 11.47 -13.39
CA SER A 734 15.20 12.06 -13.46
C SER A 734 14.51 12.16 -12.10
N LEU A 735 15.04 11.49 -11.07
CA LEU A 735 14.43 11.34 -9.74
C LEU A 735 13.01 10.76 -9.81
N ASP A 736 12.70 10.01 -10.88
CA ASP A 736 11.43 9.32 -11.02
C ASP A 736 11.45 8.01 -10.25
N HIS A 737 10.33 7.70 -9.58
CA HIS A 737 10.11 6.39 -8.97
C HIS A 737 10.14 5.29 -10.04
N MET A 738 10.99 4.29 -9.83
CA MET A 738 11.09 3.15 -10.71
C MET A 738 9.96 2.15 -10.41
N THR A 739 8.96 2.06 -11.30
CA THR A 739 7.71 1.28 -11.07
C THR A 739 7.56 0.03 -11.95
N LYS A 740 8.45 -0.18 -12.93
CA LYS A 740 8.39 -1.29 -13.88
C LYS A 740 9.36 -2.38 -13.48
N LEU A 741 8.86 -3.35 -12.72
CA LEU A 741 9.62 -4.44 -12.12
C LEU A 741 9.40 -5.75 -12.89
N TYR A 742 10.49 -6.42 -13.25
CA TYR A 742 10.50 -7.77 -13.81
C TYR A 742 11.39 -8.69 -12.97
N LEU A 743 10.86 -9.84 -12.57
CA LEU A 743 11.55 -10.84 -11.75
C LEU A 743 11.96 -12.05 -12.59
N PHE A 744 13.12 -12.62 -12.26
CA PHE A 744 13.65 -13.86 -12.83
C PHE A 744 14.16 -14.78 -11.71
N ASP A 745 13.95 -16.09 -11.85
CA ASP A 745 14.62 -17.12 -11.03
C ASP A 745 16.00 -17.38 -11.65
N GLY A 746 17.05 -17.00 -10.94
CA GLY A 746 18.44 -17.04 -11.40
C GLY A 746 18.97 -18.43 -11.76
N ARG A 747 18.28 -19.51 -11.35
CA ARG A 747 18.62 -20.88 -11.76
C ARG A 747 18.11 -21.24 -13.16
N ARG A 748 17.03 -20.59 -13.61
CA ARG A 748 16.33 -20.89 -14.86
C ARG A 748 16.35 -19.73 -15.86
N ASP A 749 16.76 -18.53 -15.41
CA ASP A 749 16.70 -17.26 -16.16
C ASP A 749 15.32 -17.02 -16.79
N ALA A 750 14.26 -17.40 -16.06
CA ALA A 750 12.87 -17.28 -16.46
C ALA A 750 12.03 -16.68 -15.33
N THR A 751 10.82 -16.23 -15.61
CA THR A 751 9.89 -15.74 -14.57
C THR A 751 9.75 -16.78 -13.46
N PRO A 752 9.88 -16.40 -12.17
CA PRO A 752 9.69 -17.33 -11.07
C PRO A 752 8.32 -18.01 -11.13
N GLN A 753 8.25 -19.27 -10.71
CA GLN A 753 7.00 -20.02 -10.74
C GLN A 753 5.97 -19.44 -9.76
N ARG A 754 6.42 -19.06 -8.56
CA ARG A 754 5.61 -18.45 -7.50
C ARG A 754 6.32 -17.18 -7.04
N TYR A 755 5.62 -16.05 -7.04
CA TYR A 755 6.18 -14.78 -6.63
C TYR A 755 5.11 -13.75 -6.23
N TRP A 756 5.53 -12.80 -5.41
CA TRP A 756 4.81 -11.58 -5.09
C TRP A 756 5.79 -10.40 -5.01
N TYR A 757 5.27 -9.19 -5.07
CA TYR A 757 6.00 -7.98 -4.68
C TYR A 757 5.00 -6.92 -4.23
N SER A 758 5.37 -6.15 -3.22
CA SER A 758 4.54 -5.07 -2.68
C SER A 758 4.26 -3.99 -3.72
N ARG A 759 3.21 -3.21 -3.50
CA ARG A 759 2.80 -2.13 -4.40
C ARG A 759 3.93 -1.12 -4.68
N ILE A 760 4.54 -1.24 -5.85
CA ILE A 760 5.54 -0.29 -6.35
C ILE A 760 4.92 0.93 -7.07
N ASP A 761 3.61 0.87 -7.39
CA ASP A 761 2.91 1.96 -8.08
C ASP A 761 2.31 3.02 -7.14
N THR A 762 2.67 3.04 -5.85
CA THR A 762 2.33 4.12 -4.91
C THR A 762 2.96 5.45 -5.31
N ARG A 763 4.19 5.42 -5.84
CA ARG A 763 5.02 6.62 -6.12
C ARG A 763 5.29 7.48 -4.88
N GLU A 764 5.35 6.83 -3.74
CA GLU A 764 5.70 7.43 -2.44
C GLU A 764 6.87 6.65 -1.83
N SER A 765 6.78 5.31 -1.88
CA SER A 765 7.86 4.42 -1.46
C SER A 765 9.07 4.48 -2.39
N ILE A 766 10.27 4.47 -1.80
CA ILE A 766 11.57 4.34 -2.48
C ILE A 766 12.23 2.97 -2.21
N ILE A 767 11.45 2.02 -1.70
CA ILE A 767 11.86 0.63 -1.48
C ILE A 767 10.85 -0.32 -2.14
N SER A 768 11.22 -1.59 -2.28
CA SER A 768 10.28 -2.63 -2.70
C SER A 768 10.60 -3.95 -2.03
N SER A 769 9.55 -4.65 -1.60
CA SER A 769 9.68 -5.95 -0.96
C SER A 769 9.17 -7.04 -1.88
N ILE A 770 10.06 -7.98 -2.18
CA ILE A 770 9.90 -9.03 -3.17
C ILE A 770 9.80 -10.36 -2.42
N TYR A 771 8.87 -11.21 -2.84
CA TYR A 771 8.63 -12.49 -2.21
C TYR A 771 8.80 -13.60 -3.23
N LEU A 772 9.74 -14.51 -2.99
CA LEU A 772 9.96 -15.72 -3.78
C LEU A 772 9.88 -16.96 -2.89
N ALA A 773 9.68 -18.13 -3.48
CA ALA A 773 9.68 -19.38 -2.74
C ALA A 773 11.08 -19.65 -2.12
N PRO A 774 11.16 -20.24 -0.92
CA PRO A 774 12.44 -20.67 -0.34
C PRO A 774 13.28 -21.50 -1.33
N GLY A 775 14.61 -21.30 -1.31
CA GLY A 775 15.56 -21.90 -2.26
C GLY A 775 15.60 -21.26 -3.65
N SER A 776 14.89 -20.15 -3.87
CA SER A 776 14.93 -19.40 -5.13
C SER A 776 16.11 -18.42 -5.17
N TYR A 777 16.55 -18.09 -6.38
CA TYR A 777 17.59 -17.08 -6.60
C TYR A 777 16.96 -15.86 -7.26
N LEU A 778 16.96 -14.73 -6.58
CA LEU A 778 16.39 -13.48 -7.07
C LEU A 778 17.31 -12.85 -8.12
N LYS A 779 16.77 -12.63 -9.32
CA LYS A 779 17.26 -11.65 -10.28
C LYS A 779 16.12 -10.72 -10.65
N LEU A 780 16.43 -9.45 -10.93
CA LEU A 780 15.42 -8.50 -11.38
C LEU A 780 15.96 -7.41 -12.28
N THR A 781 15.04 -6.80 -13.01
CA THR A 781 15.26 -5.51 -13.66
C THR A 781 14.17 -4.54 -13.24
N LEU A 782 14.54 -3.26 -13.15
CA LEU A 782 13.66 -2.19 -12.73
C LEU A 782 13.83 -0.95 -13.63
N SER A 783 12.74 -0.20 -13.80
CA SER A 783 12.75 1.05 -14.57
C SER A 783 11.59 1.97 -14.17
N ASP A 784 11.73 3.26 -14.46
CA ASP A 784 10.67 4.27 -14.43
C ASP A 784 9.73 4.17 -15.66
N ASN A 785 10.19 3.56 -16.76
CA ASN A 785 9.47 3.46 -18.03
C ASN A 785 9.48 2.03 -18.60
N VAL A 786 8.73 1.79 -19.67
CA VAL A 786 8.55 0.43 -20.25
C VAL A 786 9.63 0.10 -21.29
N LEU A 787 10.41 1.08 -21.72
CA LEU A 787 11.32 0.96 -22.87
C LEU A 787 12.72 0.51 -22.49
N THR A 788 13.25 0.99 -21.35
CA THR A 788 14.66 0.77 -21.00
C THR A 788 14.83 0.31 -19.56
N PRO A 789 15.59 -0.76 -19.27
CA PRO A 789 15.96 -1.11 -17.90
C PRO A 789 16.95 -0.08 -17.35
N LYS A 790 16.76 0.33 -16.09
CA LYS A 790 17.59 1.35 -15.43
C LYS A 790 18.29 0.86 -14.16
N LEU A 791 17.82 -0.24 -13.60
CA LEU A 791 18.44 -0.97 -12.49
C LEU A 791 18.39 -2.47 -12.81
N ILE A 792 19.49 -3.18 -12.57
CA ILE A 792 19.64 -4.62 -12.79
C ILE A 792 20.26 -5.21 -11.53
N LEU A 793 19.63 -6.23 -10.94
CA LEU A 793 20.24 -7.06 -9.91
C LEU A 793 20.33 -8.48 -10.44
N SER A 794 21.54 -8.91 -10.78
CA SER A 794 21.84 -10.23 -11.31
C SER A 794 22.87 -11.01 -10.48
N ASN A 795 23.60 -10.34 -9.58
CA ASN A 795 24.78 -10.87 -8.90
C ASN A 795 25.80 -11.38 -9.93
N GLY A 796 26.18 -10.48 -10.85
CA GLY A 796 27.03 -10.73 -12.00
C GLY A 796 28.52 -10.60 -11.67
N SER A 797 29.34 -11.35 -12.41
CA SER A 797 30.79 -11.20 -12.42
C SER A 797 31.30 -11.15 -13.85
N MET A 798 32.57 -10.79 -14.05
CA MET A 798 33.20 -10.80 -15.38
C MET A 798 33.24 -12.21 -15.99
N GLU A 799 33.35 -13.26 -15.17
CA GLU A 799 33.31 -14.66 -15.61
C GLU A 799 31.89 -15.10 -15.97
N LYS A 800 30.89 -14.64 -15.20
CA LYS A 800 29.48 -14.94 -15.42
C LYS A 800 28.67 -13.64 -15.51
N PRO A 801 28.65 -12.96 -16.67
CA PRO A 801 28.03 -11.64 -16.85
C PRO A 801 26.52 -11.59 -16.58
N LEU A 802 25.81 -12.70 -16.80
CA LEU A 802 24.37 -12.83 -16.52
C LEU A 802 24.08 -13.09 -15.04
N GLY A 803 25.11 -13.34 -14.23
CA GLY A 803 25.03 -13.61 -12.80
C GLY A 803 24.32 -14.92 -12.41
N THR A 804 24.26 -15.19 -11.12
CA THR A 804 23.56 -16.36 -10.53
C THR A 804 22.27 -15.97 -9.82
N GLY A 805 22.08 -14.69 -9.51
CA GLY A 805 21.03 -14.18 -8.62
C GLY A 805 21.43 -14.22 -7.14
N TYR A 806 20.62 -13.55 -6.33
CA TYR A 806 20.76 -13.45 -4.88
C TYR A 806 19.91 -14.56 -4.21
N PRO A 807 20.51 -15.48 -3.43
CA PRO A 807 19.75 -16.50 -2.69
C PRO A 807 18.79 -15.85 -1.69
N VAL A 808 17.48 -16.08 -1.82
CA VAL A 808 16.49 -15.38 -0.99
C VAL A 808 16.49 -15.80 0.48
N ASP A 809 17.04 -16.97 0.81
CA ASP A 809 17.19 -17.43 2.19
C ASP A 809 18.37 -16.75 2.91
N GLU A 810 19.34 -16.20 2.18
CA GLU A 810 20.53 -15.53 2.73
C GLU A 810 20.44 -14.00 2.66
N TYR A 811 19.64 -13.47 1.71
CA TYR A 811 19.49 -12.05 1.46
C TYR A 811 18.06 -11.58 1.79
N PRO A 812 17.72 -11.35 3.07
CA PRO A 812 16.46 -10.71 3.45
C PRO A 812 16.40 -9.24 2.97
N GLN A 813 17.57 -8.65 2.71
CA GLN A 813 17.74 -7.30 2.21
C GLN A 813 18.95 -7.26 1.27
N ILE A 814 18.86 -6.50 0.18
CA ILE A 814 20.01 -6.16 -0.67
C ILE A 814 20.37 -4.71 -0.35
N ILE A 815 21.09 -4.53 0.75
CA ILE A 815 21.64 -3.23 1.18
C ILE A 815 22.49 -2.63 0.06
N ASN A 816 22.65 -1.31 0.01
CA ASN A 816 23.45 -0.64 -1.03
C ASN A 816 23.02 -1.01 -2.47
N THR A 817 21.71 -1.11 -2.71
CA THR A 817 21.13 -1.63 -3.96
C THR A 817 21.69 -0.95 -5.21
N MET A 818 21.87 0.38 -5.20
CA MET A 818 22.44 1.11 -6.34
C MET A 818 23.86 0.68 -6.70
N PHE A 819 24.71 0.46 -5.69
CA PHE A 819 26.08 0.00 -5.89
C PHE A 819 26.12 -1.40 -6.52
N HIS A 820 25.32 -2.33 -5.99
CA HIS A 820 25.19 -3.67 -6.57
C HIS A 820 24.67 -3.63 -7.99
N SER A 821 23.70 -2.76 -8.28
CA SER A 821 23.19 -2.59 -9.64
C SER A 821 24.24 -2.02 -10.59
N ALA A 822 25.02 -1.02 -10.16
CA ALA A 822 26.10 -0.47 -10.97
C ALA A 822 27.13 -1.57 -11.31
N LYS A 823 27.54 -2.37 -10.31
CA LYS A 823 28.45 -3.50 -10.49
C LYS A 823 27.88 -4.54 -11.48
N ASP A 824 26.62 -4.91 -11.33
CA ASP A 824 25.95 -5.90 -12.19
C ASP A 824 25.82 -5.39 -13.64
N PHE A 825 25.52 -4.10 -13.82
CA PHE A 825 25.52 -3.48 -15.15
C PHE A 825 26.89 -3.52 -15.81
N TRP A 826 27.96 -3.09 -15.12
CA TRP A 826 29.29 -3.04 -15.72
C TRP A 826 29.86 -4.43 -16.00
N SER A 827 29.49 -5.42 -15.17
CA SER A 827 29.79 -6.84 -15.43
C SER A 827 29.10 -7.34 -16.69
N LEU A 828 27.88 -6.88 -16.98
CA LEU A 828 27.13 -7.23 -18.19
C LEU A 828 27.60 -6.45 -19.44
N LEU A 829 27.91 -5.16 -19.29
CA LEU A 829 28.23 -4.25 -20.39
C LEU A 829 29.64 -4.43 -20.90
N THR A 830 30.62 -4.63 -20.02
CA THR A 830 32.03 -4.67 -20.42
C THR A 830 32.30 -5.75 -21.48
N PRO A 831 31.86 -7.01 -21.31
CA PRO A 831 32.04 -8.03 -22.35
C PRO A 831 31.27 -7.72 -23.64
N ARG A 832 30.10 -7.08 -23.55
CA ARG A 832 29.31 -6.69 -24.74
C ARG A 832 29.99 -5.58 -25.55
N ILE A 833 30.60 -4.61 -24.88
CA ILE A 833 31.34 -3.53 -25.53
C ILE A 833 32.58 -4.12 -26.22
N ILE A 834 33.36 -4.95 -25.51
CA ILE A 834 34.55 -5.62 -26.08
C ILE A 834 34.17 -6.47 -27.30
N ASN A 835 33.03 -7.17 -27.23
CA ASN A 835 32.50 -7.93 -28.37
C ASN A 835 32.21 -7.01 -29.57
N LEU A 836 31.50 -5.90 -29.40
CA LEU A 836 31.24 -4.95 -30.49
C LEU A 836 32.53 -4.36 -31.09
N GLU A 837 33.48 -3.99 -30.24
CA GLU A 837 34.77 -3.43 -30.65
C GLU A 837 35.60 -4.44 -31.45
N SER A 838 35.63 -5.70 -31.02
CA SER A 838 36.34 -6.76 -31.75
C SER A 838 35.77 -7.03 -33.15
N HIS A 839 34.52 -6.63 -33.40
CA HIS A 839 33.85 -6.72 -34.71
C HIS A 839 33.78 -5.38 -35.45
N GLY A 840 34.61 -4.41 -35.08
CA GLY A 840 34.79 -3.14 -35.81
C GLY A 840 33.69 -2.08 -35.56
N ILE A 841 32.81 -2.28 -34.58
CA ILE A 841 31.83 -1.27 -34.16
C ILE A 841 32.41 -0.50 -32.98
N TYR A 842 32.99 0.67 -33.27
CA TYR A 842 33.67 1.50 -32.30
C TYR A 842 32.96 2.84 -32.11
N ASP A 843 32.78 3.25 -30.85
CA ASP A 843 32.15 4.52 -30.47
C ASP A 843 32.94 5.17 -29.31
N ASP A 844 33.71 6.21 -29.63
CA ASP A 844 34.52 6.96 -28.66
C ASP A 844 33.72 7.47 -27.46
N ARG A 845 32.46 7.85 -27.67
CA ARG A 845 31.62 8.35 -26.59
C ARG A 845 31.25 7.25 -25.62
N ILE A 846 30.93 6.06 -26.12
CA ILE A 846 30.65 4.88 -25.29
C ILE A 846 31.88 4.55 -24.45
N ASN A 847 33.07 4.59 -25.05
CA ASN A 847 34.31 4.30 -24.33
C ASN A 847 34.66 5.34 -23.28
N ALA A 848 34.46 6.63 -23.57
CA ALA A 848 34.61 7.68 -22.57
C ALA A 848 33.63 7.52 -21.39
N LEU A 849 32.36 7.19 -21.67
CA LEU A 849 31.35 6.94 -20.63
C LEU A 849 31.64 5.66 -19.84
N LYS A 850 32.13 4.60 -20.50
CA LYS A 850 32.60 3.36 -19.87
C LYS A 850 33.75 3.62 -18.91
N ALA A 851 34.79 4.33 -19.36
CA ALA A 851 35.94 4.65 -18.53
C ALA A 851 35.52 5.43 -17.28
N ARG A 852 34.74 6.52 -17.46
CA ARG A 852 34.22 7.33 -16.35
C ARG A 852 33.34 6.51 -15.40
N GLY A 853 32.45 5.67 -15.92
CA GLY A 853 31.55 4.85 -15.09
C GLY A 853 32.27 3.76 -14.30
N LEU A 854 33.32 3.15 -14.87
CA LEU A 854 34.18 2.18 -14.17
C LEU A 854 35.04 2.86 -13.10
N THR A 855 35.56 4.06 -13.35
CA THR A 855 36.26 4.86 -12.34
C THR A 855 35.34 5.18 -11.17
N ALA A 856 34.12 5.68 -11.44
CA ALA A 856 33.14 5.96 -10.40
C ALA A 856 32.76 4.70 -9.59
N LEU A 857 32.66 3.52 -10.24
CA LEU A 857 32.41 2.25 -9.52
C LEU A 857 33.58 1.89 -8.58
N ALA A 858 34.82 2.09 -9.03
CA ALA A 858 36.01 1.83 -8.22
C ALA A 858 36.12 2.80 -7.03
N GLU A 859 35.86 4.09 -7.26
CA GLU A 859 35.80 5.12 -6.21
C GLU A 859 34.70 4.82 -5.20
N SER A 860 33.51 4.44 -5.66
CA SER A 860 32.41 4.00 -4.80
C SER A 860 32.85 2.82 -3.92
N SER A 861 33.46 1.79 -4.49
CA SER A 861 33.95 0.63 -3.72
C SER A 861 34.94 1.04 -2.64
N ARG A 862 35.92 1.91 -2.96
CA ARG A 862 36.90 2.44 -2.02
C ARG A 862 36.24 3.26 -0.89
N HIS A 863 35.31 4.13 -1.24
CA HIS A 863 34.62 4.97 -0.24
C HIS A 863 33.76 4.15 0.72
N LEU A 864 33.17 3.05 0.27
CA LEU A 864 32.45 2.12 1.14
C LEU A 864 33.39 1.45 2.15
N GLU A 865 34.59 1.05 1.73
CA GLU A 865 35.62 0.49 2.60
C GLU A 865 36.15 1.52 3.62
N GLU A 866 36.24 2.78 3.22
CA GLU A 866 36.63 3.91 4.08
C GLU A 866 35.48 4.41 5.00
N LEU A 867 34.29 3.81 4.91
CA LEU A 867 33.07 4.24 5.60
C LEU A 867 32.68 5.71 5.29
N ASN A 868 33.03 6.21 4.11
CA ASN A 868 32.59 7.51 3.60
C ASN A 868 31.33 7.29 2.74
N TYR A 869 30.18 7.24 3.39
CA TYR A 869 28.89 6.95 2.77
C TYR A 869 28.41 8.06 1.85
N THR A 870 28.76 9.32 2.14
CA THR A 870 28.43 10.46 1.27
C THR A 870 29.04 10.29 -0.11
N ALA A 871 30.37 10.17 -0.18
CA ALA A 871 31.08 10.00 -1.45
C ALA A 871 30.79 8.65 -2.10
N PHE A 872 30.58 7.60 -1.29
CA PHE A 872 30.17 6.28 -1.77
C PHE A 872 28.86 6.33 -2.57
N ARG A 873 27.83 6.99 -2.03
CA ARG A 873 26.50 7.04 -2.63
C ARG A 873 26.51 7.89 -3.90
N GLU A 874 27.22 9.01 -3.90
CA GLU A 874 27.41 9.87 -5.09
C GLU A 874 28.06 9.08 -6.23
N ALA A 875 29.20 8.43 -5.97
CA ALA A 875 29.92 7.66 -6.97
C ALA A 875 29.14 6.42 -7.47
N ALA A 876 28.38 5.75 -6.59
CA ALA A 876 27.48 4.65 -6.97
C ALA A 876 26.38 5.12 -7.92
N SER A 877 25.74 6.25 -7.58
CA SER A 877 24.67 6.87 -8.35
C SER A 877 25.16 7.31 -9.73
N GLU A 878 26.32 7.96 -9.80
CA GLU A 878 26.97 8.34 -11.06
C GLU A 878 27.26 7.11 -11.93
N SER A 879 27.89 6.08 -11.35
CA SER A 879 28.24 4.86 -12.08
C SER A 879 27.00 4.17 -12.66
N LEU A 880 25.91 4.07 -11.87
CA LEU A 880 24.63 3.50 -12.31
C LEU A 880 23.99 4.34 -13.44
N ALA A 881 23.97 5.66 -13.30
CA ALA A 881 23.41 6.57 -14.30
C ALA A 881 24.12 6.44 -15.66
N LEU A 882 25.46 6.35 -15.63
CA LEU A 882 26.29 6.16 -16.82
C LEU A 882 26.07 4.77 -17.43
N ALA A 883 26.02 3.72 -16.60
CA ALA A 883 25.77 2.36 -17.02
C ALA A 883 24.42 2.21 -17.75
N ALA A 884 23.32 2.70 -17.15
CA ALA A 884 21.99 2.63 -17.75
C ALA A 884 21.91 3.36 -19.11
N ARG A 885 22.63 4.49 -19.24
CA ARG A 885 22.76 5.23 -20.50
C ARG A 885 23.50 4.42 -21.56
N VAL A 886 24.66 3.85 -21.20
CA VAL A 886 25.47 3.03 -22.10
C VAL A 886 24.69 1.78 -22.52
N TYR A 887 23.98 1.13 -21.61
CA TYR A 887 23.14 -0.03 -21.90
C TYR A 887 22.13 0.25 -23.01
N THR A 888 21.41 1.36 -22.90
CA THR A 888 20.40 1.75 -23.89
C THR A 888 21.02 1.94 -25.28
N GLN A 889 22.21 2.55 -25.33
CA GLN A 889 22.93 2.79 -26.59
C GLN A 889 23.44 1.47 -27.19
N ILE A 890 24.02 0.60 -26.38
CA ILE A 890 24.52 -0.72 -26.82
C ILE A 890 23.39 -1.60 -27.33
N GLU A 891 22.28 -1.67 -26.60
CA GLU A 891 21.11 -2.45 -27.03
C GLU A 891 20.55 -1.94 -28.36
N LYS A 892 20.47 -0.61 -28.53
CA LYS A 892 20.04 0.00 -29.79
C LYS A 892 20.99 -0.36 -30.94
N THR A 893 22.30 -0.20 -30.74
CA THR A 893 23.31 -0.56 -31.74
C THR A 893 23.21 -2.04 -32.14
N GLN A 894 23.08 -2.95 -31.17
CA GLN A 894 22.91 -4.39 -31.45
C GLN A 894 21.63 -4.69 -32.24
N LYS A 895 20.51 -4.04 -31.88
CA LYS A 895 19.25 -4.17 -32.63
C LYS A 895 19.37 -3.61 -34.05
N ASP A 896 19.98 -2.45 -34.23
CA ASP A 896 20.17 -1.82 -35.54
C ASP A 896 21.03 -2.72 -36.46
N VAL A 897 22.07 -3.35 -35.90
CA VAL A 897 22.92 -4.33 -36.58
C VAL A 897 22.12 -5.58 -37.00
N LEU A 898 21.25 -6.12 -36.13
CA LEU A 898 20.40 -7.28 -36.43
C LEU A 898 19.29 -6.96 -37.45
N PHE A 899 18.61 -5.82 -37.30
CA PHE A 899 17.58 -5.38 -38.24
C PHE A 899 18.17 -5.06 -39.61
N GLY A 900 19.39 -4.51 -39.67
CA GLY A 900 20.13 -4.31 -40.91
C GLY A 900 20.28 -5.61 -41.71
N VAL A 901 20.67 -6.71 -41.03
CA VAL A 901 20.76 -8.04 -41.68
C VAL A 901 19.42 -8.52 -42.20
N LEU A 902 18.37 -8.46 -41.37
CA LEU A 902 17.03 -8.90 -41.78
C LEU A 902 16.54 -8.14 -43.01
N PHE A 903 16.80 -6.83 -43.06
CA PHE A 903 16.49 -5.99 -44.21
C PHE A 903 17.28 -6.39 -45.45
N TYR A 904 18.59 -6.63 -45.33
CA TYR A 904 19.41 -7.08 -46.46
C TYR A 904 18.97 -8.45 -46.99
N ILE A 905 18.67 -9.41 -46.12
CA ILE A 905 18.16 -10.73 -46.52
C ILE A 905 16.84 -10.60 -47.30
N ALA A 906 15.93 -9.72 -46.84
CA ALA A 906 14.68 -9.45 -47.55
C ALA A 906 14.91 -8.90 -48.98
N LEU A 907 15.96 -8.11 -49.19
CA LEU A 907 16.33 -7.56 -50.49
C LEU A 907 17.05 -8.59 -51.40
N PHE A 908 17.68 -9.61 -50.83
CA PHE A 908 18.37 -10.64 -51.62
C PHE A 908 17.42 -11.48 -52.48
N VAL A 909 16.18 -11.71 -52.03
CA VAL A 909 15.18 -12.47 -52.81
C VAL A 909 14.83 -11.77 -54.13
N PRO A 910 14.35 -10.51 -54.16
CA PRO A 910 14.06 -9.82 -55.41
C PRO A 910 15.33 -9.56 -56.23
N PHE A 911 16.49 -9.34 -55.58
CA PHE A 911 17.75 -9.17 -56.29
C PHE A 911 18.21 -10.46 -56.99
N ALA A 912 18.20 -11.61 -56.31
CA ALA A 912 18.54 -12.91 -56.89
C ALA A 912 17.58 -13.26 -58.05
N PHE A 913 16.31 -12.90 -57.94
CA PHE A 913 15.31 -13.07 -59.00
C PHE A 913 15.66 -12.23 -60.25
N CYS A 914 16.02 -10.96 -60.08
CA CYS A 914 16.45 -10.10 -61.18
C CYS A 914 17.79 -10.55 -61.77
N MET A 915 18.73 -10.96 -60.93
CA MET A 915 20.07 -11.40 -61.34
C MET A 915 20.04 -12.72 -62.12
N GLU A 916 19.18 -13.68 -61.75
CA GLU A 916 18.93 -14.90 -62.51
C GLU A 916 18.54 -14.59 -63.96
N ARG A 917 17.62 -13.64 -64.13
CA ARG A 917 17.12 -13.21 -65.44
C ARG A 917 18.15 -12.41 -66.24
N PHE A 918 18.99 -11.63 -65.57
CA PHE A 918 20.04 -10.84 -66.20
C PHE A 918 21.20 -11.73 -66.71
N LEU A 919 21.68 -12.66 -65.89
CA LEU A 919 22.83 -13.52 -66.21
C LEU A 919 22.45 -14.68 -67.15
N PHE A 920 21.44 -15.48 -66.75
CA PHE A 920 21.13 -16.75 -67.40
C PHE A 920 19.88 -16.69 -68.28
N GLY A 921 18.76 -16.21 -67.72
CA GLY A 921 17.47 -16.11 -68.40
C GLY A 921 16.97 -17.46 -68.94
N TYR A 922 16.94 -18.49 -68.10
CA TYR A 922 16.51 -19.83 -68.51
C TYR A 922 15.00 -19.89 -68.78
N ALA A 923 14.60 -20.52 -69.89
CA ALA A 923 13.17 -20.76 -70.19
C ALA A 923 12.58 -21.92 -69.36
N ASN A 924 13.41 -22.90 -68.97
CA ASN A 924 12.98 -24.03 -68.15
C ASN A 924 12.88 -23.61 -66.67
N ILE A 925 11.69 -23.81 -66.09
CA ILE A 925 11.39 -23.41 -64.71
C ILE A 925 12.28 -24.09 -63.67
N TYR A 926 12.66 -25.36 -63.89
CA TYR A 926 13.54 -26.07 -62.97
C TYR A 926 14.94 -25.47 -62.97
N LYS A 927 15.52 -25.23 -64.15
CA LYS A 927 16.84 -24.57 -64.29
C LYS A 927 16.82 -23.15 -63.72
N ARG A 928 15.70 -22.46 -63.86
CA ARG A 928 15.46 -21.13 -63.31
C ARG A 928 15.43 -21.13 -61.78
N ILE A 929 14.69 -22.06 -61.17
CA ILE A 929 14.66 -22.22 -59.72
C ILE A 929 16.06 -22.58 -59.21
N THR A 930 16.76 -23.52 -59.86
CA THR A 930 18.13 -23.89 -59.46
C THR A 930 19.10 -22.70 -59.55
N ALA A 931 19.07 -21.93 -60.64
CA ALA A 931 19.95 -20.76 -60.80
C ALA A 931 19.63 -19.65 -59.80
N PHE A 932 18.34 -19.38 -59.55
CA PHE A 932 17.89 -18.45 -58.53
C PHE A 932 18.38 -18.87 -57.13
N SER A 933 18.16 -20.12 -56.75
CA SER A 933 18.60 -20.65 -55.45
C SER A 933 20.12 -20.59 -55.29
N LEU A 934 20.88 -20.88 -56.35
CA LEU A 934 22.34 -20.81 -56.31
C LEU A 934 22.83 -19.37 -56.13
N ILE A 935 22.25 -18.40 -56.84
CA ILE A 935 22.56 -16.97 -56.66
C ILE A 935 22.20 -16.50 -55.24
N LEU A 936 21.04 -16.92 -54.73
CA LEU A 936 20.58 -16.55 -53.40
C LEU A 936 21.51 -17.12 -52.31
N VAL A 937 21.90 -18.40 -52.41
CA VAL A 937 22.85 -19.03 -51.48
C VAL A 937 24.23 -18.36 -51.56
N ALA A 938 24.71 -18.04 -52.77
CA ALA A 938 25.97 -17.34 -52.95
C ALA A 938 25.96 -15.94 -52.29
N LEU A 939 24.87 -15.17 -52.44
CA LEU A 939 24.72 -13.87 -51.80
C LEU A 939 24.70 -13.97 -50.27
N ILE A 940 23.96 -14.95 -49.74
CA ILE A 940 23.94 -15.22 -48.31
C ILE A 940 25.35 -15.56 -47.81
N LEU A 941 26.09 -16.40 -48.53
CA LEU A 941 27.46 -16.79 -48.16
C LEU A 941 28.44 -15.60 -48.21
N VAL A 942 28.34 -14.73 -49.21
CA VAL A 942 29.16 -13.51 -49.29
C VAL A 942 28.88 -12.60 -48.10
N ILE A 943 27.61 -12.33 -47.82
CA ILE A 943 27.21 -11.43 -46.74
C ILE A 943 27.50 -12.03 -45.36
N TYR A 944 27.40 -13.36 -45.21
CA TYR A 944 27.81 -14.07 -44.00
C TYR A 944 29.27 -13.80 -43.64
N ASN A 945 30.15 -13.68 -44.63
CA ASN A 945 31.58 -13.39 -44.40
C ASN A 945 31.91 -11.90 -44.30
N VAL A 946 31.05 -11.01 -44.83
CA VAL A 946 31.34 -9.56 -44.91
C VAL A 946 30.61 -8.76 -43.82
N HIS A 947 29.42 -9.19 -43.41
CA HIS A 947 28.58 -8.43 -42.50
C HIS A 947 28.76 -8.90 -41.05
N PRO A 948 29.30 -8.06 -40.15
CA PRO A 948 29.74 -8.48 -38.82
C PRO A 948 28.59 -8.94 -37.90
N ALA A 949 27.35 -8.54 -38.20
CA ALA A 949 26.15 -9.02 -37.50
C ALA A 949 25.95 -10.55 -37.53
N PHE A 950 26.45 -11.26 -38.56
CA PHE A 950 26.37 -12.71 -38.59
C PHE A 950 27.33 -13.37 -37.60
N GLU A 951 28.33 -12.66 -37.07
CA GLU A 951 29.15 -13.18 -35.98
C GLU A 951 28.61 -12.75 -34.61
N MET A 952 27.96 -11.58 -34.54
CA MET A 952 27.35 -11.07 -33.30
C MET A 952 26.04 -11.77 -32.89
N ALA A 953 25.32 -12.38 -33.84
CA ALA A 953 24.08 -13.09 -33.54
C ALA A 953 24.36 -14.43 -32.86
N TYR A 954 23.68 -14.70 -31.73
CA TYR A 954 23.84 -15.94 -30.95
C TYR A 954 23.61 -17.22 -31.79
N SER A 955 22.80 -17.13 -32.84
CA SER A 955 22.67 -18.17 -33.86
C SER A 955 22.33 -17.55 -35.23
N PRO A 956 23.34 -17.31 -36.08
CA PRO A 956 23.15 -16.62 -37.37
C PRO A 956 22.29 -17.44 -38.33
N MET A 957 22.42 -18.77 -38.24
CA MET A 957 21.61 -19.71 -39.01
C MET A 957 20.12 -19.64 -38.65
N VAL A 958 19.78 -19.32 -37.40
CA VAL A 958 18.38 -19.15 -36.98
C VAL A 958 17.76 -17.91 -37.64
N VAL A 959 18.51 -16.83 -37.84
CA VAL A 959 18.03 -15.63 -38.54
C VAL A 959 17.66 -15.96 -39.98
N ILE A 960 18.54 -16.69 -40.68
CA ILE A 960 18.31 -17.15 -42.06
C ILE A 960 17.10 -18.11 -42.11
N LEU A 961 17.05 -19.08 -41.19
CA LEU A 961 15.97 -20.06 -41.12
C LEU A 961 14.62 -19.39 -40.84
N ALA A 962 14.56 -18.46 -39.89
CA ALA A 962 13.36 -17.70 -39.56
C ALA A 962 12.85 -16.91 -40.76
N PHE A 963 13.75 -16.31 -41.55
CA PHE A 963 13.37 -15.63 -42.79
C PHE A 963 12.75 -16.60 -43.81
N PHE A 964 13.34 -17.77 -44.02
CA PHE A 964 12.76 -18.79 -44.91
C PHE A 964 11.41 -19.29 -44.41
N ILE A 965 11.25 -19.52 -43.10
CA ILE A 965 9.97 -19.91 -42.51
C ILE A 965 8.92 -18.82 -42.76
N ILE A 966 9.22 -17.56 -42.42
CA ILE A 966 8.31 -16.42 -42.65
C ILE A 966 7.97 -16.27 -44.14
N GLY A 967 8.98 -16.37 -45.01
CA GLY A 967 8.80 -16.24 -46.46
C GLY A 967 7.95 -17.37 -47.05
N LEU A 968 8.18 -18.62 -46.64
CA LEU A 968 7.37 -19.77 -47.05
C LEU A 968 5.96 -19.68 -46.50
N SER A 969 5.78 -19.34 -45.23
CA SER A 969 4.46 -19.11 -44.63
C SER A 969 3.71 -18.00 -45.37
N PHE A 970 4.37 -16.88 -45.68
CA PHE A 970 3.77 -15.78 -46.44
C PHE A 970 3.37 -16.20 -47.86
N MET A 971 4.22 -16.97 -48.55
CA MET A 971 3.90 -17.52 -49.87
C MET A 971 2.68 -18.45 -49.81
N VAL A 972 2.61 -19.33 -48.81
CA VAL A 972 1.45 -20.21 -48.59
C VAL A 972 0.19 -19.39 -48.31
N THR A 973 0.27 -18.37 -47.44
CA THR A 973 -0.85 -17.44 -47.18
C THR A 973 -1.30 -16.73 -48.47
N LEU A 974 -0.37 -16.26 -49.30
CA LEU A 974 -0.69 -15.64 -50.59
C LEU A 974 -1.35 -16.61 -51.56
N ILE A 975 -0.87 -17.86 -51.65
CA ILE A 975 -1.50 -18.89 -52.49
C ILE A 975 -2.92 -19.17 -52.02
N ILE A 976 -3.14 -19.29 -50.71
CA ILE A 976 -4.48 -19.48 -50.14
C ILE A 976 -5.36 -18.27 -50.45
N PHE A 977 -4.85 -17.04 -50.30
CA PHE A 977 -5.58 -15.81 -50.58
C PHE A 977 -5.95 -15.69 -52.06
N PHE A 978 -5.01 -15.90 -52.99
CA PHE A 978 -5.29 -15.86 -54.43
C PHE A 978 -6.25 -16.96 -54.85
N ARG A 979 -6.15 -18.16 -54.26
CA ARG A 979 -7.08 -19.25 -54.54
C ARG A 979 -8.47 -18.96 -53.98
N PHE A 980 -8.56 -18.34 -52.80
CA PHE A 980 -9.82 -17.85 -52.25
C PHE A 980 -10.42 -16.74 -53.12
N GLU A 981 -9.61 -15.81 -53.62
CA GLU A 981 -10.04 -14.76 -54.56
C GLU A 981 -10.57 -15.36 -55.86
N GLU A 982 -9.87 -16.34 -56.45
CA GLU A 982 -10.32 -17.05 -57.65
C GLU A 982 -11.65 -17.79 -57.41
N GLU A 983 -11.80 -18.50 -56.28
CA GLU A 983 -13.04 -19.15 -55.89
C GLU A 983 -14.17 -18.15 -55.61
N MET A 984 -13.87 -17.01 -54.99
CA MET A 984 -14.85 -15.95 -54.73
C MET A 984 -15.31 -15.28 -56.02
N ILE A 985 -14.40 -15.08 -57.00
CA ILE A 985 -14.74 -14.61 -58.34
C ILE A 985 -15.61 -15.65 -59.07
N LEU A 986 -15.31 -16.95 -58.94
CA LEU A 986 -16.14 -18.02 -59.53
C LEU A 986 -17.54 -18.08 -58.88
N LEU A 987 -17.64 -17.92 -57.56
CA LEU A 987 -18.91 -17.82 -56.82
C LEU A 987 -19.71 -16.56 -57.22
N GLN A 988 -19.05 -15.41 -57.38
CA GLN A 988 -19.68 -14.17 -57.86
C GLN A 988 -20.16 -14.27 -59.32
N ARG A 989 -19.43 -15.01 -60.17
CA ARG A 989 -19.85 -15.29 -61.57
C ARG A 989 -21.08 -16.20 -61.64
N HIS A 990 -21.25 -17.12 -60.70
CA HIS A 990 -22.48 -17.92 -60.59
C HIS A 990 -23.66 -17.15 -59.98
N ALA A 991 -23.40 -16.16 -59.12
CA ALA A 991 -24.45 -15.36 -58.47
C ALA A 991 -24.91 -14.13 -59.28
N SER A 992 -24.09 -13.61 -60.19
CA SER A 992 -24.42 -12.43 -61.01
C SER A 992 -23.78 -12.52 -62.39
N HIS A 993 -24.60 -12.43 -63.45
CA HIS A 993 -24.13 -12.31 -64.83
C HIS A 993 -23.48 -10.94 -65.05
N MET A 994 -22.19 -10.83 -64.80
CA MET A 994 -21.38 -9.65 -65.13
C MET A 994 -20.18 -10.02 -66.01
N SER A 995 -19.83 -9.08 -66.90
CA SER A 995 -18.89 -9.24 -68.02
C SER A 995 -17.42 -9.45 -67.58
N ALA A 996 -16.59 -9.88 -68.54
CA ALA A 996 -15.19 -10.25 -68.36
C ALA A 996 -14.37 -9.25 -67.54
N ALA A 997 -13.68 -9.77 -66.51
CA ALA A 997 -12.81 -9.00 -65.64
C ALA A 997 -11.69 -8.33 -66.44
N GLU A 998 -11.56 -7.02 -66.29
CA GLU A 998 -10.39 -6.26 -66.74
C GLU A 998 -9.10 -6.92 -66.21
N ILE A 999 -8.04 -6.91 -67.02
CA ILE A 999 -6.72 -7.37 -66.61
C ILE A 999 -6.35 -6.63 -65.33
N SER A 1000 -6.18 -7.38 -64.23
CA SER A 1000 -5.70 -6.83 -62.96
C SER A 1000 -4.46 -5.98 -63.22
N ARG A 1001 -4.52 -4.69 -62.83
CA ARG A 1001 -3.42 -3.73 -63.00
C ARG A 1001 -2.11 -4.28 -62.42
N TRP A 1002 -2.21 -5.14 -61.41
CA TRP A 1002 -1.08 -5.88 -60.84
C TRP A 1002 -0.47 -6.90 -61.82
N LYS A 1003 -1.28 -7.72 -62.51
CA LYS A 1003 -0.81 -8.68 -63.52
C LYS A 1003 -0.14 -7.96 -64.71
N ALA A 1004 -0.70 -6.83 -65.14
CA ALA A 1004 -0.11 -5.99 -66.19
C ALA A 1004 1.23 -5.36 -65.76
N PHE A 1005 1.31 -4.84 -64.53
CA PHE A 1005 2.55 -4.33 -63.95
C PHE A 1005 3.63 -5.41 -63.85
N VAL A 1006 3.29 -6.60 -63.34
CA VAL A 1006 4.23 -7.73 -63.22
C VAL A 1006 4.74 -8.17 -64.60
N ALA A 1007 3.87 -8.21 -65.62
CA ALA A 1007 4.27 -8.52 -66.99
C ALA A 1007 5.20 -7.44 -67.57
N ALA A 1008 4.89 -6.16 -67.37
CA ALA A 1008 5.73 -5.04 -67.80
C ALA A 1008 7.10 -5.02 -67.09
N PHE A 1009 7.12 -5.29 -65.78
CA PHE A 1009 8.35 -5.44 -65.01
C PHE A 1009 9.19 -6.63 -65.50
N PHE A 1010 8.56 -7.79 -65.74
CA PHE A 1010 9.24 -8.96 -66.28
C PHE A 1010 9.83 -8.72 -67.67
N LEU A 1011 9.11 -7.98 -68.53
CA LEU A 1011 9.58 -7.56 -69.84
C LEU A 1011 10.74 -6.55 -69.74
N GLY A 1012 10.66 -5.61 -68.78
CA GLY A 1012 11.71 -4.63 -68.47
C GLY A 1012 13.02 -5.30 -68.03
N VAL A 1013 12.95 -6.22 -67.06
CA VAL A 1013 14.12 -6.97 -66.58
C VAL A 1013 14.73 -7.82 -67.69
N SER A 1014 13.91 -8.45 -68.53
CA SER A 1014 14.38 -9.25 -69.67
C SER A 1014 15.13 -8.39 -70.72
N ASN A 1015 14.70 -7.15 -70.94
CA ASN A 1015 15.34 -6.22 -71.87
C ASN A 1015 16.72 -5.72 -71.40
N LEU A 1016 17.03 -5.76 -70.11
CA LEU A 1016 18.35 -5.38 -69.56
C LEU A 1016 19.50 -6.22 -70.16
N ARG A 1017 19.20 -7.44 -70.59
CA ARG A 1017 20.17 -8.38 -71.19
C ARG A 1017 20.53 -8.04 -72.63
N ARG A 1018 19.70 -7.30 -73.38
CA ARG A 1018 19.96 -6.98 -74.81
C ARG A 1018 21.20 -6.09 -74.99
N ARG A 1019 21.58 -5.30 -73.98
CA ARG A 1019 22.72 -4.36 -74.02
C ARG A 1019 23.60 -4.51 -72.77
N LYS A 1020 24.10 -5.74 -72.53
CA LYS A 1020 24.82 -6.15 -71.30
C LYS A 1020 25.90 -5.16 -70.85
N ILE A 1021 26.77 -4.70 -71.77
CA ILE A 1021 27.88 -3.80 -71.45
C ILE A 1021 27.36 -2.46 -70.89
N ARG A 1022 26.33 -1.89 -71.52
CA ARG A 1022 25.72 -0.63 -71.07
C ARG A 1022 25.08 -0.78 -69.71
N THR A 1023 24.31 -1.85 -69.50
CA THR A 1023 23.64 -2.12 -68.23
C THR A 1023 24.65 -2.35 -67.09
N ILE A 1024 25.75 -3.07 -67.35
CA ILE A 1024 26.83 -3.28 -66.37
C ILE A 1024 27.50 -1.94 -66.05
N LEU A 1025 27.83 -1.14 -67.07
CA LEU A 1025 28.47 0.16 -66.86
C LEU A 1025 27.56 1.10 -66.06
N THR A 1026 26.28 1.25 -66.44
CA THR A 1026 25.34 2.13 -65.71
C THR A 1026 25.05 1.64 -64.30
N SER A 1027 24.90 0.33 -64.10
CA SER A 1027 24.67 -0.24 -62.77
C SER A 1027 25.91 -0.09 -61.89
N SER A 1028 27.11 -0.32 -62.44
CA SER A 1028 28.36 -0.12 -61.70
C SER A 1028 28.58 1.35 -61.36
N THR A 1029 28.30 2.27 -62.28
CA THR A 1029 28.33 3.71 -61.99
C THR A 1029 27.34 4.09 -60.90
N LEU A 1030 26.11 3.56 -60.96
CA LEU A 1030 25.11 3.84 -59.93
C LEU A 1030 25.51 3.24 -58.57
N ILE A 1031 26.03 2.01 -58.54
CA ILE A 1031 26.53 1.37 -57.32
C ILE A 1031 27.69 2.18 -56.73
N ILE A 1032 28.69 2.54 -57.54
CA ILE A 1032 29.85 3.33 -57.11
C ILE A 1032 29.39 4.70 -56.62
N LEU A 1033 28.51 5.38 -57.36
CA LEU A 1033 27.98 6.68 -56.97
C LEU A 1033 27.17 6.60 -55.67
N THR A 1034 26.26 5.63 -55.54
CA THR A 1034 25.49 5.42 -54.31
C THR A 1034 26.40 5.04 -53.15
N PHE A 1035 27.38 4.16 -53.35
CA PHE A 1035 28.38 3.83 -52.34
C PHE A 1035 29.19 5.05 -51.92
N THR A 1036 29.59 5.89 -52.88
CA THR A 1036 30.35 7.12 -52.62
C THR A 1036 29.51 8.10 -51.81
N ILE A 1037 28.27 8.37 -52.24
CA ILE A 1037 27.33 9.25 -51.51
C ILE A 1037 27.09 8.72 -50.09
N MET A 1038 26.74 7.43 -49.94
CA MET A 1038 26.47 6.84 -48.62
C MET A 1038 27.70 6.81 -47.71
N SER A 1039 28.90 6.58 -48.27
CA SER A 1039 30.15 6.58 -47.49
C SER A 1039 30.55 7.98 -47.02
N PHE A 1040 30.18 9.04 -47.76
CA PHE A 1040 30.42 10.42 -47.35
C PHE A 1040 29.32 10.97 -46.42
N THR A 1041 28.08 10.46 -46.49
CA THR A 1041 26.98 10.90 -45.61
C THR A 1041 26.97 10.14 -44.28
N THR A 1042 27.82 10.51 -43.33
CA THR A 1042 27.69 10.02 -41.95
C THR A 1042 26.59 10.78 -41.22
N VAL A 1043 25.35 10.30 -41.25
CA VAL A 1043 24.27 10.87 -40.44
C VAL A 1043 24.41 10.38 -39.00
N LYS A 1044 25.05 11.19 -38.15
CA LYS A 1044 25.05 10.95 -36.70
C LYS A 1044 23.79 11.54 -36.08
N SER A 1045 22.84 10.70 -35.67
CA SER A 1045 21.68 11.14 -34.89
C SER A 1045 22.12 11.38 -33.43
N ASN A 1046 22.14 12.65 -33.04
CA ASN A 1046 22.54 13.08 -31.70
C ASN A 1046 21.39 13.81 -30.99
N VAL A 1047 21.34 13.68 -29.67
CA VAL A 1047 20.49 14.53 -28.82
C VAL A 1047 21.17 15.88 -28.67
N GLN A 1048 20.51 16.94 -29.10
CA GLN A 1048 20.99 18.32 -28.97
C GLN A 1048 20.33 18.99 -27.77
N GLU A 1049 21.13 19.67 -26.95
CA GLU A 1049 20.64 20.52 -25.87
C GLU A 1049 20.18 21.86 -26.48
N ASN A 1050 18.91 22.20 -26.31
CA ASN A 1050 18.37 23.50 -26.70
C ASN A 1050 18.41 24.44 -25.50
N ARG A 1051 19.09 25.57 -25.64
CA ARG A 1051 19.06 26.67 -24.67
C ARG A 1051 18.02 27.69 -25.12
N LEU A 1052 17.03 27.92 -24.27
CA LEU A 1052 16.02 28.97 -24.47
C LEU A 1052 16.41 30.18 -23.62
N PHE A 1053 16.78 31.27 -24.26
CA PHE A 1053 17.05 32.54 -23.58
C PHE A 1053 15.73 33.22 -23.27
N PHE A 1054 15.47 33.50 -21.98
CA PHE A 1054 14.27 34.20 -21.54
C PHE A 1054 14.50 35.72 -21.41
N LYS A 1055 15.67 36.13 -20.91
CA LYS A 1055 16.10 37.54 -20.73
C LYS A 1055 17.62 37.63 -20.79
N ASP A 1056 18.14 38.82 -21.06
CA ASP A 1056 19.58 39.11 -21.11
C ASP A 1056 20.22 39.11 -19.71
N ASP A 1057 19.53 39.70 -18.72
CA ASP A 1057 19.99 39.75 -17.33
C ASP A 1057 19.11 38.88 -16.42
N ALA A 1058 19.76 38.05 -15.60
CA ALA A 1058 19.10 37.23 -14.59
C ALA A 1058 19.03 37.98 -13.25
N PRO A 1059 17.89 37.96 -12.54
CA PRO A 1059 17.75 38.62 -11.24
C PRO A 1059 18.63 37.99 -10.14
N TYR A 1060 19.02 36.73 -10.33
CA TYR A 1060 20.00 36.03 -9.49
C TYR A 1060 20.76 35.00 -10.34
N GLN A 1061 21.95 34.60 -9.88
CA GLN A 1061 22.75 33.54 -10.49
C GLN A 1061 22.47 32.23 -9.74
N GLY A 1062 21.82 31.27 -10.40
CA GLY A 1062 21.47 29.99 -9.77
C GLY A 1062 20.87 28.99 -10.75
N LEU A 1063 20.65 27.76 -10.28
CA LEU A 1063 20.01 26.69 -11.03
C LEU A 1063 18.61 26.42 -10.47
N LEU A 1064 17.58 26.62 -11.30
CA LEU A 1064 16.22 26.20 -10.98
C LEU A 1064 15.99 24.79 -11.54
N LEU A 1065 15.90 23.80 -10.66
CA LEU A 1065 15.42 22.48 -11.04
C LEU A 1065 13.91 22.41 -10.89
N GLN A 1066 13.21 22.14 -11.99
CA GLN A 1066 11.76 22.04 -12.01
C GLN A 1066 11.30 20.88 -12.89
N ARG A 1067 10.31 20.13 -12.43
CA ARG A 1067 9.65 19.12 -13.26
C ARG A 1067 8.64 19.77 -14.21
N LEU A 1068 8.48 19.17 -15.39
CA LEU A 1068 7.44 19.55 -16.34
C LEU A 1068 6.06 19.57 -15.66
N ASN A 1069 5.29 20.61 -15.94
CA ASN A 1069 3.95 20.86 -15.39
C ASN A 1069 3.90 21.06 -13.85
N TRP A 1070 4.95 21.63 -13.24
CA TRP A 1070 4.97 21.93 -11.79
C TRP A 1070 4.72 20.71 -10.88
N ARG A 1071 5.05 19.51 -11.35
CA ARG A 1071 4.94 18.31 -10.52
C ARG A 1071 5.93 18.36 -9.37
N SER A 1072 5.49 17.90 -8.20
CA SER A 1072 6.36 17.76 -7.03
C SER A 1072 7.56 16.86 -7.35
N LEU A 1073 8.72 17.29 -6.86
CA LEU A 1073 9.89 16.43 -6.71
C LEU A 1073 9.64 15.47 -5.54
N PRO A 1074 10.24 14.27 -5.54
CA PRO A 1074 10.20 13.40 -4.36
C PRO A 1074 10.86 14.11 -3.17
N THR A 1075 10.45 13.79 -1.95
CA THR A 1075 10.94 14.46 -0.73
C THR A 1075 12.45 14.28 -0.55
N GLN A 1076 13.01 13.16 -1.02
CA GLN A 1076 14.45 12.86 -0.98
C GLN A 1076 15.26 13.64 -2.03
N ALA A 1077 14.63 14.36 -2.95
CA ALA A 1077 15.33 15.07 -4.03
C ALA A 1077 16.34 16.09 -3.49
N THR A 1078 15.97 16.85 -2.44
CA THR A 1078 16.83 17.88 -1.86
C THR A 1078 18.15 17.30 -1.38
N GLU A 1079 18.11 16.25 -0.57
CA GLU A 1079 19.31 15.56 -0.06
C GLU A 1079 20.15 14.94 -1.19
N ILE A 1080 19.51 14.31 -2.18
CA ILE A 1080 20.22 13.73 -3.33
C ILE A 1080 20.96 14.82 -4.13
N LEU A 1081 20.34 15.98 -4.32
CA LEU A 1081 20.91 17.09 -5.10
C LEU A 1081 22.03 17.82 -4.34
N GLU A 1082 21.85 18.04 -3.04
CA GLU A 1082 22.88 18.56 -2.13
C GLU A 1082 24.16 17.75 -2.23
N ASN A 1083 24.04 16.42 -2.18
CA ASN A 1083 25.18 15.53 -2.17
C ASN A 1083 25.84 15.36 -3.55
N SER A 1084 25.10 15.53 -4.64
CA SER A 1084 25.60 15.27 -6.01
C SER A 1084 26.12 16.50 -6.76
N MET A 1085 25.90 17.71 -6.22
CA MET A 1085 26.28 18.96 -6.88
C MET A 1085 27.25 19.75 -6.00
N GLN A 1086 28.53 19.37 -6.01
CA GLN A 1086 29.60 20.02 -5.22
C GLN A 1086 29.70 21.56 -5.37
N GLY A 1087 29.15 22.15 -6.44
CA GLY A 1087 29.10 23.60 -6.66
C GLY A 1087 27.87 24.32 -6.08
N ILE A 1088 26.91 23.58 -5.51
CA ILE A 1088 25.74 24.13 -4.82
C ILE A 1088 25.97 23.98 -3.32
N SER A 1089 26.37 25.05 -2.66
CA SER A 1089 26.59 25.05 -1.21
C SER A 1089 25.31 25.30 -0.40
N VAL A 1090 24.28 25.89 -1.02
CA VAL A 1090 23.10 26.40 -0.31
C VAL A 1090 21.82 26.18 -1.15
N PRO A 1091 21.14 25.02 -1.03
CA PRO A 1091 19.88 24.78 -1.72
C PRO A 1091 18.74 25.52 -1.01
N ALA A 1092 17.80 26.02 -1.81
CA ALA A 1092 16.59 26.67 -1.34
C ALA A 1092 15.36 25.92 -1.88
N PRO A 1093 14.95 24.80 -1.25
CA PRO A 1093 13.70 24.14 -1.61
C PRO A 1093 12.52 25.09 -1.37
N ARG A 1094 11.57 25.04 -2.30
CA ARG A 1094 10.32 25.80 -2.25
C ARG A 1094 9.16 24.83 -2.37
N ILE A 1095 8.17 25.01 -1.51
CA ILE A 1095 6.98 24.18 -1.46
C ILE A 1095 5.78 25.10 -1.62
N TRP A 1096 4.82 24.74 -2.46
CA TRP A 1096 3.60 25.50 -2.64
C TRP A 1096 2.45 24.72 -2.04
N LEU A 1097 1.65 25.38 -1.22
CA LEU A 1097 0.33 24.89 -0.88
C LEU A 1097 -0.60 25.32 -2.01
N ASP A 1098 -1.01 24.37 -2.85
CA ASP A 1098 -1.82 24.61 -4.03
C ASP A 1098 -3.15 23.85 -3.98
N ALA A 1099 -4.14 24.38 -4.71
CA ALA A 1099 -5.39 23.66 -4.92
C ALA A 1099 -5.16 22.56 -5.99
N PRO A 1100 -5.83 21.39 -5.90
CA PRO A 1100 -5.73 20.35 -6.92
C PRO A 1100 -6.10 20.82 -8.34
N ASP A 1101 -6.92 21.86 -8.43
CA ASP A 1101 -7.24 22.60 -9.65
C ASP A 1101 -6.47 23.93 -9.63
N PRO A 1102 -5.43 24.11 -10.47
CA PRO A 1102 -4.60 25.31 -10.49
C PRO A 1102 -5.37 26.60 -10.85
N THR A 1103 -6.62 26.50 -11.30
CA THR A 1103 -7.47 27.65 -11.58
C THR A 1103 -8.17 28.23 -10.34
N ARG A 1104 -7.97 27.59 -9.17
CA ARG A 1104 -8.62 27.95 -7.90
C ARG A 1104 -7.60 28.39 -6.87
N THR A 1105 -8.01 29.30 -5.99
CA THR A 1105 -7.23 29.70 -4.83
C THR A 1105 -7.51 28.77 -3.65
N ILE A 1106 -6.51 28.57 -2.81
CA ILE A 1106 -6.71 27.99 -1.48
C ILE A 1106 -7.17 29.09 -0.52
N GLN A 1107 -7.75 28.73 0.62
CA GLN A 1107 -8.02 29.71 1.69
C GLN A 1107 -7.38 29.25 2.98
N VAL A 1108 -6.40 30.01 3.45
CA VAL A 1108 -5.72 29.76 4.72
C VAL A 1108 -6.20 30.81 5.73
N PRO A 1109 -7.01 30.44 6.73
CA PRO A 1109 -7.46 31.36 7.75
C PRO A 1109 -6.30 31.75 8.67
N LEU A 1110 -6.13 33.05 8.91
CA LEU A 1110 -5.24 33.58 9.94
C LEU A 1110 -6.06 34.30 11.01
N ARG A 1111 -5.62 34.17 12.27
CA ARG A 1111 -6.28 34.79 13.42
C ARG A 1111 -5.23 35.37 14.36
N ASN A 1112 -5.48 36.61 14.80
CA ASN A 1112 -4.80 37.21 15.94
C ASN A 1112 -5.88 37.75 16.88
N GLN A 1113 -6.04 37.11 18.04
CA GLN A 1113 -7.13 37.42 18.98
C GLN A 1113 -8.52 37.41 18.30
N SER A 1114 -9.20 38.56 18.23
CA SER A 1114 -10.50 38.73 17.58
C SER A 1114 -10.42 39.04 16.08
N GLN A 1115 -9.26 39.47 15.57
CA GLN A 1115 -9.07 39.84 14.18
C GLN A 1115 -8.75 38.62 13.31
N ARG A 1116 -9.25 38.65 12.07
CA ARG A 1116 -9.20 37.53 11.14
C ARG A 1116 -8.96 38.01 9.72
N THR A 1117 -8.15 37.29 8.98
CA THR A 1117 -7.97 37.45 7.54
C THR A 1117 -7.77 36.09 6.88
N TYR A 1118 -7.79 36.05 5.55
CA TYR A 1118 -7.60 34.83 4.76
C TYR A 1118 -6.51 35.05 3.73
N LEU A 1119 -5.57 34.11 3.63
CA LEU A 1119 -4.58 34.08 2.56
C LEU A 1119 -5.05 33.21 1.40
N GLU A 1120 -4.71 33.60 0.18
CA GLU A 1120 -5.07 32.87 -1.05
C GLU A 1120 -4.04 31.80 -1.48
N GLY A 1121 -2.93 31.71 -0.74
CA GLY A 1121 -1.79 30.85 -1.04
C GLY A 1121 -0.79 30.84 0.11
N LEU A 1122 -0.06 29.74 0.25
CA LEU A 1122 1.14 29.68 1.09
C LEU A 1122 2.29 29.11 0.28
N VAL A 1123 3.48 29.69 0.48
CA VAL A 1123 4.72 29.17 -0.05
C VAL A 1123 5.64 28.88 1.13
N GLY A 1124 6.02 27.63 1.29
CA GLY A 1124 7.10 27.22 2.17
C GLY A 1124 8.43 27.57 1.53
N LEU A 1125 9.23 28.36 2.24
CA LEU A 1125 10.56 28.78 1.80
C LEU A 1125 11.60 28.26 2.80
N SER A 1126 12.69 27.72 2.28
CA SER A 1126 13.84 27.38 3.12
C SER A 1126 14.48 28.63 3.73
N PRO A 1127 15.05 28.56 4.95
CA PRO A 1127 15.93 29.61 5.49
C PRO A 1127 17.00 30.06 4.50
N ASN A 1128 17.49 29.15 3.68
CA ASN A 1128 18.51 29.37 2.66
C ASN A 1128 18.05 30.26 1.49
N GLU A 1129 16.74 30.45 1.29
CA GLU A 1129 16.18 31.26 0.21
C GLU A 1129 16.71 32.71 0.23
N ALA A 1130 16.97 33.26 1.42
CA ALA A 1130 17.59 34.58 1.59
C ALA A 1130 18.93 34.71 0.84
N THR A 1131 19.74 33.66 0.83
CA THR A 1131 21.04 33.69 0.12
C THR A 1131 20.91 33.64 -1.40
N VAL A 1132 19.80 33.09 -1.91
CA VAL A 1132 19.54 32.90 -3.34
C VAL A 1132 18.88 34.12 -3.95
N THR A 1133 17.80 34.62 -3.33
CA THR A 1133 16.99 35.72 -3.88
C THR A 1133 17.17 37.05 -3.15
N GLY A 1134 17.76 37.06 -1.95
CA GLY A 1134 17.85 38.26 -1.12
C GLY A 1134 16.50 38.78 -0.62
N ILE A 1135 15.49 37.91 -0.58
CA ILE A 1135 14.11 38.27 -0.22
C ILE A 1135 13.98 38.73 1.25
N ASP A 1136 14.91 38.32 2.11
CA ASP A 1136 15.04 38.76 3.50
C ASP A 1136 15.20 40.28 3.63
N ARG A 1137 15.82 40.94 2.63
CA ARG A 1137 16.01 42.39 2.60
C ARG A 1137 14.71 43.17 2.40
N LEU A 1138 13.63 42.48 2.03
CA LEU A 1138 12.30 43.08 1.85
C LEU A 1138 11.47 43.05 3.15
N LEU A 1139 11.97 42.44 4.22
CA LEU A 1139 11.28 42.42 5.51
C LEU A 1139 11.22 43.84 6.10
N SER A 1140 10.01 44.34 6.30
CA SER A 1140 9.74 45.60 6.99
C SER A 1140 9.96 45.50 8.51
N ALA A 1141 9.68 44.31 9.09
CA ALA A 1141 9.82 44.00 10.51
C ALA A 1141 10.04 42.49 10.74
N GLY A 1142 10.48 42.13 11.95
CA GLY A 1142 10.77 40.73 12.32
C GLY A 1142 12.14 40.24 11.83
N ARG A 1143 12.26 38.93 11.64
CA ARG A 1143 13.48 38.27 11.13
C ARG A 1143 13.15 37.21 10.09
N TRP A 1144 14.10 36.90 9.22
CA TRP A 1144 13.99 35.76 8.32
C TRP A 1144 14.00 34.43 9.10
N PHE A 1145 13.52 33.36 8.45
CA PHE A 1145 13.44 32.03 9.02
C PHE A 1145 14.81 31.46 9.41
N THR A 1146 14.84 30.69 10.50
CA THR A 1146 15.94 29.79 10.88
C THR A 1146 15.50 28.32 10.74
N GLU A 1147 16.43 27.37 10.87
CA GLU A 1147 16.09 25.94 10.76
C GLU A 1147 15.11 25.42 11.83
N ASP A 1148 15.03 26.12 12.97
CA ASP A 1148 14.16 25.76 14.10
C ASP A 1148 12.76 26.37 13.99
N ASP A 1149 12.49 27.22 12.98
CA ASP A 1149 11.23 27.93 12.81
C ASP A 1149 10.16 27.07 12.14
N HIS A 1150 9.72 26.01 12.83
CA HIS A 1150 8.72 25.09 12.29
C HIS A 1150 7.29 25.67 12.24
N ASN A 1151 7.00 26.69 13.05
CA ASN A 1151 5.67 27.31 13.18
C ASN A 1151 5.70 28.83 12.89
N ALA A 1152 6.67 29.30 12.10
CA ALA A 1152 6.77 30.71 11.72
C ALA A 1152 6.11 30.98 10.36
N ILE A 1153 5.54 32.17 10.21
CA ILE A 1153 5.00 32.66 8.95
C ILE A 1153 5.43 34.12 8.73
N ILE A 1154 5.83 34.45 7.51
CA ILE A 1154 6.02 35.83 7.07
C ILE A 1154 4.77 36.23 6.28
N ILE A 1155 4.21 37.39 6.62
CA ILE A 1155 3.00 37.94 6.01
C ILE A 1155 3.29 39.35 5.47
N SER A 1156 2.47 39.84 4.54
CA SER A 1156 2.60 41.21 4.03
C SER A 1156 2.16 42.26 5.05
N ASP A 1157 2.67 43.49 4.91
CA ASP A 1157 2.28 44.63 5.76
C ASP A 1157 0.76 44.87 5.77
N SER A 1158 0.09 44.62 4.63
CA SER A 1158 -1.36 44.71 4.53
C SER A 1158 -2.07 43.68 5.41
N THR A 1159 -1.63 42.43 5.36
CA THR A 1159 -2.19 41.34 6.17
C THR A 1159 -1.87 41.54 7.66
N ALA A 1160 -0.68 42.01 7.99
CA ALA A 1160 -0.31 42.35 9.36
C ALA A 1160 -1.21 43.46 9.93
N SER A 1161 -1.51 44.49 9.12
CA SER A 1161 -2.42 45.58 9.48
C SER A 1161 -3.87 45.09 9.69
N GLU A 1162 -4.36 44.18 8.84
CA GLU A 1162 -5.68 43.55 9.02
C GLU A 1162 -5.78 42.69 10.29
N LEU A 1163 -4.66 42.08 10.70
CA LEU A 1163 -4.53 41.30 11.93
C LEU A 1163 -4.14 42.14 13.15
N GLY A 1164 -3.97 43.46 13.00
CA GLY A 1164 -3.63 44.37 14.09
C GLY A 1164 -2.28 44.06 14.72
N ILE A 1165 -1.39 43.40 13.96
CA ILE A 1165 -0.04 43.10 14.37
C ILE A 1165 0.76 44.40 14.16
N THR A 1166 1.21 44.99 15.26
CA THR A 1166 2.10 46.16 15.21
C THR A 1166 3.53 45.68 15.00
N THR A 1167 4.30 46.40 14.18
CA THR A 1167 5.72 46.15 14.00
C THR A 1167 6.44 46.38 15.34
N GLY A 1168 6.83 45.29 16.00
CA GLY A 1168 7.63 45.31 17.24
C GLY A 1168 9.11 45.46 16.94
#